data_AF-A0A9D6W2I2-F1
#
_entry.id   AF-A0A9D6W2I2-F1
#
_cell.length_a   1.000
_cell.length_b   1.000
_cell.length_c   1.000
_cell.angle_alpha   90.00
_cell.angle_beta   90.00
_cell.angle_gamma   90.00
#
_symmetry.space_group_name_H-M   'P 1'
#
loop_
_entity.id
_entity.type
_entity.pdbx_description
1 polymer ?
#
loop_
_entity_poly.entity_id
_entity_poly.type
_entity_poly.pdbx_seq_one_letter_code
_entity_poly.pdbx_strand_id
1 'polypeptide(L)'
;MSRAMLRGGCAARWAAALLAAAFAATACGDSTNSPSDAADDGAGDGSTDARPDGMPDADCTDGSAGLVIQCPEDIDLGCVPAAGAPAEFAAAASSCGDPSPDVVCTPAAGASFAPGDTTVECVATASSGESASCEFTVHAVRDGGFDLVCTPGVTTACAGPATAVDVPAPTIDERCGTAVGAVMSDAPAGGVPGGTTTVTFSASGEAGFSTTCTTMVTVTDGAPPVLTCPPSVIAVRTDPAADAPAPVLEAADACQGVVPATASPATLPRGTYPVEYTATDASGNDATCTTTATVLDAFAPGWPRVASARLGSDGTTSIVVAWEPSTGADVQGYRVDRAAAPDGPWTALGLVDGATLVFTDPALPGTVAWYRVVALAGDLDGGATTPVRALSIAAAQYDLRGQSVPTVPFSTTLYGVVRHPVDWGLGPYPPVILLHGNHGNCRPTRTIGDDDCAETTDHDCHRAGYTTTPNAEGMAYLAETLAAHGYVATTISANALNCRDDYIPERVELILEHLRRWRDWSSVGGAPFGATFVGHVDMEHVGLVGHSRGGEAVALAPARLAATPIAGVAIGSVWSTAPTDYHGGSPSAVPYAVLVPGCDGDVPLGHGIAIYDRSLLPAGQPHSQVFFVAANHNYFSTEWRYDDNLLSLTCWSWDEIGARAQRGMLEATLAAWFDGTLAPGGELEPFLRADGETPLGIEAWANSDLDLRWSHAASVRTAIDDFSGAGAPAVNLLGRPNTFSGYSTSRSCSQNGCDTSFDHPHDAMFLSWDGGTPVASWDLGGLDATGAAGFSFRMVSRRSTLNDGIVEQLFLVRLVDGDGTTVEFPLTDVRRVPHLYTSNDVKEMLQTVRVPLPALAAFTPGFDLGGLGRFELEMTAAGHTRGSVLVTDLELAGN
;
A
#
# COMPACT_ATOMS: atom_id res chain seq x y z
N MET A 1 -8.16 -16.91 35.43
CA MET A 1 -9.06 -17.93 34.84
C MET A 1 -9.57 -17.39 33.50
N SER A 2 -9.62 -18.24 32.47
CA SER A 2 -10.27 -18.04 31.16
C SER A 2 -10.51 -16.62 30.62
N ARG A 3 -9.53 -16.07 29.88
CA ARG A 3 -9.78 -15.14 28.75
C ARG A 3 -9.43 -15.83 27.42
N ALA A 4 -10.17 -16.88 27.12
CA ALA A 4 -10.08 -17.61 25.85
C ALA A 4 -11.48 -18.02 25.39
N MET A 5 -12.27 -17.02 24.98
CA MET A 5 -13.50 -17.12 24.17
C MET A 5 -14.02 -15.70 23.90
N LEU A 6 -14.66 -15.48 22.73
CA LEU A 6 -15.20 -14.21 22.20
C LEU A 6 -14.27 -13.35 21.30
N ARG A 7 -13.51 -14.00 20.42
CA ARG A 7 -13.38 -13.54 19.02
C ARG A 7 -14.15 -14.51 18.13
N GLY A 8 -15.47 -14.31 18.03
CA GLY A 8 -16.40 -15.08 17.19
C GLY A 8 -17.43 -14.11 16.62
N GLY A 9 -17.52 -14.03 15.29
CA GLY A 9 -18.06 -12.85 14.60
C GLY A 9 -19.57 -12.84 14.34
N CYS A 10 -20.01 -11.66 13.90
CA CYS A 10 -21.27 -11.28 13.23
C CYS A 10 -20.99 -9.88 12.64
N ALA A 11 -21.51 -9.43 11.49
CA ALA A 11 -22.38 -10.03 10.47
C ALA A 11 -22.07 -9.31 9.11
N ALA A 12 -22.72 -9.53 7.96
CA ALA A 12 -23.83 -10.40 7.60
C ALA A 12 -23.70 -10.84 6.12
N ARG A 13 -24.17 -12.06 5.80
CA ARG A 13 -24.62 -12.40 4.44
C ARG A 13 -26.13 -12.26 4.40
N TRP A 14 -26.68 -11.64 3.35
CA TRP A 14 -28.09 -11.81 2.96
C TRP A 14 -28.18 -12.07 1.46
N ALA A 15 -29.19 -12.83 1.06
CA ALA A 15 -29.37 -13.33 -0.30
C ALA A 15 -30.86 -13.36 -0.65
N ALA A 16 -31.14 -13.38 -1.98
CA ALA A 16 -32.43 -13.73 -2.62
C ALA A 16 -33.62 -12.75 -2.42
N ALA A 17 -34.54 -12.57 -3.37
CA ALA A 17 -34.60 -12.92 -4.81
C ALA A 17 -35.83 -12.28 -5.50
N LEU A 18 -35.98 -12.53 -6.82
CA LEU A 18 -37.22 -12.52 -7.64
C LEU A 18 -37.86 -11.18 -8.07
N LEU A 19 -37.95 -10.99 -9.39
CA LEU A 19 -39.20 -11.22 -10.15
C LEU A 19 -38.93 -11.52 -11.64
N ALA A 20 -39.94 -11.91 -12.42
CA ALA A 20 -39.77 -12.55 -13.73
C ALA A 20 -40.69 -12.01 -14.86
N ALA A 21 -40.30 -12.36 -16.10
CA ALA A 21 -41.08 -12.52 -17.33
C ALA A 21 -41.62 -11.29 -18.12
N ALA A 22 -41.31 -11.25 -19.43
CA ALA A 22 -42.33 -11.31 -20.50
C ALA A 22 -41.76 -11.54 -21.93
N PHE A 23 -42.25 -12.59 -22.60
CA PHE A 23 -42.54 -12.77 -24.04
C PHE A 23 -41.74 -12.07 -25.17
N ALA A 24 -41.21 -12.90 -26.08
CA ALA A 24 -41.59 -12.90 -27.50
C ALA A 24 -41.44 -14.33 -28.09
N ALA A 25 -42.19 -14.68 -29.13
CA ALA A 25 -42.22 -16.02 -29.73
C ALA A 25 -42.22 -15.94 -31.27
N THR A 26 -42.27 -17.11 -31.94
CA THR A 26 -42.31 -17.37 -33.41
C THR A 26 -40.93 -17.35 -34.11
N ALA A 27 -40.59 -18.27 -35.04
CA ALA A 27 -41.31 -19.46 -35.54
C ALA A 27 -40.34 -20.57 -35.99
N CYS A 28 -40.81 -21.83 -35.96
CA CYS A 28 -40.26 -22.92 -36.78
C CYS A 28 -41.22 -23.17 -37.96
N GLY A 29 -40.67 -23.48 -39.14
CA GLY A 29 -41.43 -23.90 -40.31
C GLY A 29 -40.61 -24.91 -41.12
N ASP A 30 -41.04 -26.16 -41.09
CA ASP A 30 -40.51 -27.27 -41.89
C ASP A 30 -41.43 -27.49 -43.11
N SER A 31 -40.88 -27.91 -44.24
CA SER A 31 -41.67 -28.26 -45.44
C SER A 31 -41.05 -29.41 -46.22
N THR A 32 -41.63 -30.58 -46.03
CA THR A 32 -41.36 -31.83 -46.74
C THR A 32 -41.85 -31.80 -48.20
N ASN A 33 -41.05 -32.34 -49.15
CA ASN A 33 -41.46 -33.47 -50.01
C ASN A 33 -40.43 -33.83 -51.10
N SER A 34 -39.90 -35.06 -51.02
CA SER A 34 -39.61 -35.93 -52.18
C SER A 34 -40.84 -36.86 -52.39
N PRO A 35 -40.91 -37.86 -53.31
CA PRO A 35 -39.95 -38.42 -54.28
C PRO A 35 -40.45 -38.21 -55.75
N SER A 36 -40.06 -38.93 -56.82
CA SER A 36 -39.21 -40.12 -57.05
C SER A 36 -38.53 -40.04 -58.44
N ASP A 37 -37.74 -40.99 -58.99
CA ASP A 37 -37.56 -42.42 -58.66
C ASP A 37 -36.15 -42.97 -59.02
N ALA A 38 -36.03 -44.29 -59.07
CA ALA A 38 -34.88 -45.17 -59.24
C ALA A 38 -34.42 -45.47 -60.70
N ALA A 39 -33.28 -46.19 -60.80
CA ALA A 39 -32.83 -47.05 -61.93
C ALA A 39 -32.40 -46.32 -63.23
N ASP A 40 -31.48 -46.84 -64.06
CA ASP A 40 -30.38 -47.81 -63.91
C ASP A 40 -29.43 -47.64 -65.12
N ASP A 41 -28.21 -48.18 -65.06
CA ASP A 41 -27.32 -48.58 -66.17
C ASP A 41 -27.28 -47.86 -67.55
N GLY A 42 -26.05 -47.68 -68.08
CA GLY A 42 -25.76 -48.06 -69.48
C GLY A 42 -25.21 -46.99 -70.44
N ALA A 43 -23.93 -47.12 -70.77
CA ALA A 43 -23.18 -46.30 -71.74
C ALA A 43 -23.57 -46.50 -73.24
N GLY A 44 -23.24 -45.50 -74.07
CA GLY A 44 -22.68 -45.76 -75.42
C GLY A 44 -23.20 -44.93 -76.62
N ASP A 45 -22.26 -44.33 -77.36
CA ASP A 45 -22.34 -43.72 -78.72
C ASP A 45 -23.30 -42.53 -78.97
N GLY A 46 -23.11 -41.66 -79.99
CA GLY A 46 -21.92 -41.43 -80.82
C GLY A 46 -22.16 -41.22 -82.32
N SER A 47 -22.56 -40.03 -82.78
CA SER A 47 -22.27 -39.52 -84.15
C SER A 47 -22.52 -38.01 -84.35
N THR A 48 -21.98 -37.48 -85.46
CA THR A 48 -21.71 -36.06 -85.77
C THR A 48 -22.54 -35.52 -86.93
N ASP A 49 -22.74 -34.19 -87.00
CA ASP A 49 -22.70 -33.46 -88.28
C ASP A 49 -22.14 -32.03 -88.08
N ALA A 50 -21.50 -31.45 -89.10
CA ALA A 50 -20.54 -30.35 -88.95
C ALA A 50 -20.91 -29.05 -89.70
N ARG A 51 -20.47 -27.91 -89.16
CA ARG A 51 -20.32 -26.62 -89.85
C ARG A 51 -18.85 -26.16 -89.73
N PRO A 52 -18.35 -25.25 -90.61
CA PRO A 52 -16.95 -24.84 -90.57
C PRO A 52 -16.63 -24.02 -89.33
N ASP A 53 -15.60 -24.42 -88.59
CA ASP A 53 -15.19 -23.80 -87.33
C ASP A 53 -14.51 -22.42 -87.54
N GLY A 54 -14.70 -21.50 -86.57
CA GLY A 54 -13.78 -20.37 -86.37
C GLY A 54 -14.33 -18.94 -86.46
N MET A 55 -15.64 -18.73 -86.62
CA MET A 55 -16.25 -17.40 -86.43
C MET A 55 -16.97 -17.36 -85.06
N PRO A 56 -16.78 -16.31 -84.23
CA PRO A 56 -17.58 -16.16 -83.02
C PRO A 56 -19.04 -15.91 -83.41
N ASP A 57 -19.97 -16.75 -83.00
CA ASP A 57 -21.41 -16.53 -83.16
C ASP A 57 -21.95 -15.78 -81.92
N ALA A 58 -22.47 -14.57 -82.12
CA ALA A 58 -23.25 -13.89 -81.09
C ALA A 58 -24.57 -14.65 -80.85
N ASP A 59 -24.82 -15.12 -79.62
CA ASP A 59 -26.07 -15.79 -79.26
C ASP A 59 -27.22 -14.77 -79.12
N CYS A 60 -27.99 -14.62 -80.19
CA CYS A 60 -29.09 -13.66 -80.26
C CYS A 60 -30.43 -14.20 -79.71
N THR A 61 -30.44 -15.30 -78.94
CA THR A 61 -31.69 -16.01 -78.58
C THR A 61 -32.46 -15.44 -77.39
N ASP A 62 -31.87 -14.57 -76.56
CA ASP A 62 -32.52 -14.00 -75.37
C ASP A 62 -32.97 -12.53 -75.50
N GLY A 63 -32.62 -11.86 -76.61
CA GLY A 63 -32.94 -10.46 -76.85
C GLY A 63 -31.89 -9.46 -76.35
N SER A 64 -30.75 -9.93 -75.83
CA SER A 64 -29.55 -9.10 -75.71
C SER A 64 -28.86 -8.94 -77.07
N ALA A 65 -28.44 -7.72 -77.40
CA ALA A 65 -27.61 -7.46 -78.57
C ALA A 65 -26.14 -7.67 -78.17
N GLY A 66 -25.70 -8.93 -78.14
CA GLY A 66 -24.31 -9.28 -77.87
C GLY A 66 -23.42 -8.91 -79.07
N LEU A 67 -22.48 -7.99 -78.87
CA LEU A 67 -21.28 -7.88 -79.71
C LEU A 67 -20.18 -8.71 -79.07
N VAL A 68 -19.68 -9.71 -79.81
CA VAL A 68 -18.59 -10.59 -79.38
C VAL A 68 -17.37 -10.28 -80.25
N ILE A 69 -16.21 -10.08 -79.62
CA ILE A 69 -14.91 -10.00 -80.28
C ILE A 69 -14.03 -11.16 -79.81
N GLN A 70 -13.28 -11.74 -80.73
CA GLN A 70 -12.27 -12.76 -80.47
C GLN A 70 -10.92 -12.30 -81.03
N CYS A 71 -9.96 -12.10 -80.13
CA CYS A 71 -8.56 -11.83 -80.45
C CYS A 71 -7.85 -13.13 -80.89
N PRO A 72 -6.72 -13.03 -81.62
CA PRO A 72 -5.80 -14.16 -81.79
C PRO A 72 -5.19 -14.59 -80.45
N GLU A 73 -4.53 -15.75 -80.43
CA GLU A 73 -3.59 -16.12 -79.37
C GLU A 73 -2.37 -15.18 -79.38
N ASP A 74 -1.61 -15.14 -78.27
CA ASP A 74 -0.40 -14.33 -78.14
C ASP A 74 0.61 -14.63 -79.27
N ILE A 75 1.23 -13.57 -79.80
CA ILE A 75 2.09 -13.65 -80.98
C ILE A 75 3.55 -13.49 -80.57
N ASP A 76 4.32 -14.56 -80.71
CA ASP A 76 5.78 -14.56 -80.61
C ASP A 76 6.39 -14.20 -81.97
N LEU A 77 6.97 -13.00 -82.08
CA LEU A 77 7.71 -12.55 -83.27
C LEU A 77 9.11 -13.17 -83.38
N GLY A 78 9.59 -13.84 -82.33
CA GLY A 78 10.96 -14.29 -82.20
C GLY A 78 11.94 -13.11 -82.20
N CYS A 79 13.00 -13.25 -82.99
CA CYS A 79 14.14 -12.33 -82.97
C CYS A 79 13.89 -11.09 -83.82
N VAL A 80 13.86 -9.93 -83.18
CA VAL A 80 13.63 -8.64 -83.84
C VAL A 80 14.79 -7.68 -83.59
N PRO A 81 15.15 -6.82 -84.57
CA PRO A 81 16.16 -5.80 -84.35
C PRO A 81 15.66 -4.79 -83.30
N ALA A 82 16.56 -3.98 -82.74
CA ALA A 82 16.22 -2.99 -81.71
C ALA A 82 15.18 -1.92 -82.14
N ALA A 83 14.88 -1.81 -83.44
CA ALA A 83 13.83 -0.95 -83.99
C ALA A 83 12.44 -1.64 -84.10
N GLY A 84 12.37 -2.93 -83.76
CA GLY A 84 11.18 -3.78 -83.85
C GLY A 84 10.95 -4.43 -85.22
N ALA A 85 9.96 -5.33 -85.26
CA ALA A 85 9.49 -5.99 -86.48
C ALA A 85 7.95 -5.91 -86.59
N PRO A 86 7.37 -5.88 -87.80
CA PRO A 86 5.92 -5.82 -87.98
C PRO A 86 5.23 -7.13 -87.61
N ALA A 87 4.17 -7.06 -86.80
CA ALA A 87 3.27 -8.19 -86.55
C ALA A 87 1.97 -8.05 -87.37
N GLU A 88 1.59 -9.09 -88.08
CA GLU A 88 0.31 -9.16 -88.79
C GLU A 88 -0.69 -10.00 -87.98
N PHE A 89 -1.87 -9.45 -87.72
CA PHE A 89 -2.92 -10.09 -86.94
C PHE A 89 -4.30 -9.56 -87.31
N ALA A 90 -5.34 -10.33 -87.00
CA ALA A 90 -6.72 -9.92 -87.16
C ALA A 90 -7.55 -10.47 -86.00
N ALA A 91 -8.25 -9.57 -85.30
CA ALA A 91 -9.34 -9.97 -84.40
C ALA A 91 -10.65 -10.02 -85.20
N ALA A 92 -11.50 -11.01 -84.90
CA ALA A 92 -12.80 -11.18 -85.54
C ALA A 92 -13.92 -10.78 -84.58
N ALA A 93 -14.99 -10.19 -85.10
CA ALA A 93 -16.16 -9.81 -84.30
C ALA A 93 -17.48 -10.12 -85.02
N SER A 94 -18.54 -10.34 -84.26
CA SER A 94 -19.91 -10.49 -84.76
C SER A 94 -20.92 -9.88 -83.78
N SER A 95 -22.06 -9.44 -84.30
CA SER A 95 -23.16 -8.95 -83.45
C SER A 95 -24.54 -9.21 -84.05
N CYS A 96 -25.56 -9.15 -83.21
CA CYS A 96 -26.95 -9.44 -83.58
C CYS A 96 -27.57 -8.41 -84.53
N GLY A 97 -27.36 -8.62 -85.84
CA GLY A 97 -27.90 -7.79 -86.92
C GLY A 97 -26.86 -7.08 -87.77
N ASP A 98 -25.58 -7.11 -87.35
CA ASP A 98 -24.44 -6.60 -88.10
C ASP A 98 -23.40 -7.72 -88.28
N PRO A 99 -23.31 -8.33 -89.48
CA PRO A 99 -22.37 -9.41 -89.76
C PRO A 99 -20.92 -8.95 -89.97
N SER A 100 -20.63 -7.64 -89.85
CA SER A 100 -19.26 -7.11 -89.94
C SER A 100 -19.08 -5.84 -89.08
N PRO A 101 -19.00 -5.97 -87.73
CA PRO A 101 -18.61 -4.86 -86.86
C PRO A 101 -17.23 -4.29 -87.23
N ASP A 102 -17.01 -3.01 -86.97
CA ASP A 102 -15.72 -2.35 -87.20
C ASP A 102 -14.73 -2.71 -86.09
N VAL A 103 -13.55 -3.23 -86.42
CA VAL A 103 -12.56 -3.70 -85.44
C VAL A 103 -11.26 -2.92 -85.58
N VAL A 104 -10.88 -2.22 -84.50
CA VAL A 104 -9.67 -1.41 -84.43
C VAL A 104 -8.75 -1.95 -83.33
N CYS A 105 -7.54 -2.34 -83.70
CA CYS A 105 -6.50 -2.74 -82.76
C CYS A 105 -5.44 -1.65 -82.59
N THR A 106 -4.93 -1.50 -81.37
CA THR A 106 -3.83 -0.59 -81.03
C THR A 106 -2.76 -1.30 -80.19
N PRO A 107 -1.50 -1.41 -80.67
CA PRO A 107 -1.03 -1.05 -82.02
C PRO A 107 -1.78 -1.78 -83.15
N ALA A 108 -1.83 -1.19 -84.34
CA ALA A 108 -2.56 -1.74 -85.48
C ALA A 108 -1.80 -2.91 -86.13
N ALA A 109 -2.51 -3.78 -86.86
CA ALA A 109 -1.88 -4.82 -87.68
C ALA A 109 -0.85 -4.20 -88.66
N GLY A 110 0.31 -4.84 -88.76
CA GLY A 110 1.47 -4.35 -89.51
C GLY A 110 2.33 -3.31 -88.76
N ALA A 111 1.94 -2.86 -87.56
CA ALA A 111 2.79 -2.00 -86.73
C ALA A 111 4.06 -2.73 -86.27
N SER A 112 5.17 -2.01 -86.14
CA SER A 112 6.44 -2.57 -85.68
C SER A 112 6.52 -2.60 -84.14
N PHE A 113 6.71 -3.79 -83.59
CA PHE A 113 6.82 -4.05 -82.16
C PHE A 113 8.29 -4.13 -81.76
N ALA A 114 8.72 -3.26 -80.86
CA ALA A 114 10.08 -3.26 -80.30
C ALA A 114 10.25 -4.44 -79.32
N PRO A 115 11.50 -4.86 -79.02
CA PRO A 115 11.74 -5.95 -78.08
C PRO A 115 11.11 -5.73 -76.70
N GLY A 116 10.54 -6.80 -76.15
CA GLY A 116 9.72 -6.84 -74.93
C GLY A 116 8.29 -7.30 -75.22
N ASP A 117 7.50 -7.47 -74.16
CA ASP A 117 6.07 -7.73 -74.26
C ASP A 117 5.31 -6.43 -74.57
N THR A 118 4.49 -6.45 -75.61
CA THR A 118 3.57 -5.36 -75.94
C THR A 118 2.15 -5.89 -76.03
N THR A 119 1.30 -5.52 -75.09
CA THR A 119 -0.14 -5.80 -75.15
C THR A 119 -0.78 -5.03 -76.32
N VAL A 120 -1.50 -5.74 -77.18
CA VAL A 120 -2.36 -5.18 -78.23
C VAL A 120 -3.79 -5.27 -77.74
N GLU A 121 -4.45 -4.12 -77.61
CA GLU A 121 -5.89 -4.05 -77.33
C GLU A 121 -6.66 -3.89 -78.64
N CYS A 122 -7.63 -4.77 -78.89
CA CYS A 122 -8.56 -4.69 -80.01
C CYS A 122 -9.96 -4.36 -79.53
N VAL A 123 -10.60 -3.38 -80.17
CA VAL A 123 -11.96 -2.93 -79.87
C VAL A 123 -12.82 -3.09 -81.11
N ALA A 124 -13.90 -3.88 -81.00
CA ALA A 124 -14.96 -3.97 -81.99
C ALA A 124 -16.06 -2.96 -81.67
N THR A 125 -16.69 -2.39 -82.70
CA THR A 125 -17.86 -1.50 -82.60
C THR A 125 -18.91 -1.90 -83.64
N ALA A 126 -20.13 -2.22 -83.19
CA ALA A 126 -21.24 -2.57 -84.07
C ALA A 126 -21.97 -1.33 -84.60
N SER A 127 -22.68 -1.44 -85.73
CA SER A 127 -23.52 -0.34 -86.26
C SER A 127 -24.68 0.09 -85.34
N SER A 128 -25.00 -0.68 -84.30
CA SER A 128 -25.88 -0.29 -83.18
C SER A 128 -25.25 0.77 -82.25
N GLY A 129 -23.93 0.90 -82.25
CA GLY A 129 -23.15 1.74 -81.33
C GLY A 129 -22.58 1.00 -80.11
N GLU A 130 -22.77 -0.32 -80.03
CA GLU A 130 -22.19 -1.17 -78.97
C GLU A 130 -20.71 -1.46 -79.24
N SER A 131 -19.89 -1.58 -78.18
CA SER A 131 -18.46 -1.85 -78.28
C SER A 131 -18.01 -2.97 -77.33
N ALA A 132 -17.12 -3.84 -77.78
CA ALA A 132 -16.48 -4.90 -76.99
C ALA A 132 -14.97 -4.93 -77.26
N SER A 133 -14.17 -5.25 -76.26
CA SER A 133 -12.71 -5.35 -76.40
C SER A 133 -12.14 -6.70 -75.97
N CYS A 134 -10.97 -7.02 -76.52
CA CYS A 134 -10.10 -8.11 -76.08
C CYS A 134 -8.64 -7.66 -76.21
N GLU A 135 -7.75 -8.33 -75.48
CA GLU A 135 -6.31 -8.10 -75.53
C GLU A 135 -5.56 -9.40 -75.82
N PHE A 136 -4.37 -9.28 -76.41
CA PHE A 136 -3.37 -10.33 -76.54
C PHE A 136 -1.98 -9.68 -76.51
N THR A 137 -0.94 -10.46 -76.25
CA THR A 137 0.44 -9.96 -76.14
C THR A 137 1.22 -10.28 -77.40
N VAL A 138 1.95 -9.29 -77.92
CA VAL A 138 3.03 -9.50 -78.89
C VAL A 138 4.34 -9.57 -78.12
N HIS A 139 4.92 -10.76 -78.05
CA HIS A 139 6.23 -11.01 -77.46
C HIS A 139 7.31 -10.88 -78.55
N ALA A 140 8.37 -10.12 -78.28
CA ALA A 140 9.46 -9.94 -79.23
C ALA A 140 10.82 -9.92 -78.53
N VAL A 141 11.72 -10.82 -78.92
CA VAL A 141 13.05 -10.93 -78.31
C VAL A 141 14.03 -10.11 -79.13
N ARG A 142 14.94 -9.37 -78.47
CA ARG A 142 15.93 -8.56 -79.18
C ARG A 142 16.98 -9.44 -79.86
N ASP A 143 17.36 -9.12 -81.09
CA ASP A 143 18.55 -9.69 -81.76
C ASP A 143 19.79 -9.53 -80.86
N GLY A 144 20.37 -10.68 -80.44
CA GLY A 144 21.50 -10.78 -79.51
C GLY A 144 21.10 -10.96 -78.04
N GLY A 145 19.81 -10.89 -77.70
CA GLY A 145 19.24 -11.16 -76.38
C GLY A 145 18.65 -12.56 -76.27
N PHE A 146 18.11 -12.88 -75.09
CA PHE A 146 17.54 -14.18 -74.72
C PHE A 146 16.56 -13.98 -73.57
N ASP A 147 15.70 -14.95 -73.31
CA ASP A 147 14.68 -14.87 -72.24
C ASP A 147 14.77 -15.96 -71.18
N LEU A 148 14.14 -15.68 -70.03
CA LEU A 148 14.02 -16.60 -68.90
C LEU A 148 12.55 -16.99 -68.70
N VAL A 149 12.21 -18.22 -69.04
CA VAL A 149 10.86 -18.76 -68.78
C VAL A 149 10.85 -19.37 -67.37
N CYS A 150 10.29 -18.63 -66.42
CA CYS A 150 10.07 -19.11 -65.05
C CYS A 150 8.99 -20.20 -65.01
N THR A 151 9.15 -21.17 -64.10
CA THR A 151 8.09 -22.15 -63.83
C THR A 151 6.96 -21.51 -63.03
N PRO A 152 5.72 -22.08 -63.10
CA PRO A 152 4.63 -21.72 -62.20
C PRO A 152 5.04 -21.77 -60.73
N GLY A 153 4.32 -21.02 -59.90
CA GLY A 153 4.60 -20.95 -58.46
C GLY A 153 4.53 -22.30 -57.76
N VAL A 154 5.35 -22.46 -56.72
CA VAL A 154 5.47 -23.71 -55.95
C VAL A 154 4.73 -23.56 -54.63
N THR A 155 3.77 -24.44 -54.36
CA THR A 155 3.11 -24.55 -53.05
C THR A 155 3.60 -25.79 -52.32
N THR A 156 4.02 -25.65 -51.07
CA THR A 156 4.43 -26.79 -50.22
C THR A 156 3.94 -26.62 -48.78
N ALA A 157 3.77 -27.74 -48.08
CA ALA A 157 3.52 -27.72 -46.65
C ALA A 157 4.79 -27.31 -45.88
N CYS A 158 4.61 -26.53 -44.83
CA CYS A 158 5.67 -26.19 -43.88
C CYS A 158 6.30 -27.44 -43.23
N ALA A 159 7.63 -27.40 -43.05
CA ALA A 159 8.41 -28.43 -42.37
C ALA A 159 9.33 -27.87 -41.26
N GLY A 160 9.19 -26.58 -40.94
CA GLY A 160 10.02 -25.85 -39.97
C GLY A 160 10.04 -24.34 -40.26
N PRO A 161 10.67 -23.51 -39.40
CA PRO A 161 10.66 -22.05 -39.53
C PRO A 161 11.35 -21.53 -40.80
N ALA A 162 12.20 -22.37 -41.40
CA ALA A 162 12.67 -22.22 -42.76
C ALA A 162 12.48 -23.56 -43.46
N THR A 163 11.47 -23.64 -44.33
CA THR A 163 11.13 -24.86 -45.07
C THR A 163 12.00 -24.94 -46.32
N ALA A 164 12.75 -26.03 -46.48
CA ALA A 164 13.52 -26.25 -47.70
C ALA A 164 12.56 -26.54 -48.86
N VAL A 165 12.47 -25.60 -49.82
CA VAL A 165 11.68 -25.75 -51.03
C VAL A 165 12.62 -25.89 -52.22
N ASP A 166 12.45 -26.95 -53.00
CA ASP A 166 13.13 -27.10 -54.29
C ASP A 166 12.41 -26.19 -55.29
N VAL A 167 12.97 -25.00 -55.52
CA VAL A 167 12.43 -24.02 -56.48
C VAL A 167 13.00 -24.35 -57.85
N PRO A 168 12.20 -24.81 -58.83
CA PRO A 168 12.71 -25.22 -60.13
C PRO A 168 13.45 -24.06 -60.81
N ALA A 169 14.61 -24.36 -61.38
CA ALA A 169 15.34 -23.38 -62.18
C ALA A 169 14.53 -23.02 -63.44
N PRO A 170 14.46 -21.74 -63.83
CA PRO A 170 13.83 -21.32 -65.08
C PRO A 170 14.57 -21.92 -66.29
N THR A 171 13.84 -22.17 -67.37
CA THR A 171 14.45 -22.55 -68.64
C THR A 171 14.92 -21.31 -69.39
N ILE A 172 16.16 -21.33 -69.84
CA ILE A 172 16.73 -20.28 -70.69
C ILE A 172 16.26 -20.49 -72.13
N ASP A 173 15.77 -19.44 -72.74
CA ASP A 173 15.37 -19.40 -74.13
C ASP A 173 16.39 -18.64 -74.99
N GLU A 174 17.34 -19.37 -75.56
CA GLU A 174 18.46 -18.84 -76.34
C GLU A 174 18.14 -18.62 -77.83
N ARG A 175 16.85 -18.56 -78.20
CA ARG A 175 16.41 -18.46 -79.61
C ARG A 175 17.04 -17.29 -80.38
N CYS A 176 17.42 -16.20 -79.70
CA CYS A 176 17.89 -14.96 -80.31
C CYS A 176 19.30 -14.50 -79.88
N GLY A 177 19.97 -15.29 -79.04
CA GLY A 177 21.23 -14.94 -78.39
C GLY A 177 21.56 -15.93 -77.27
N THR A 178 22.83 -15.99 -76.88
CA THR A 178 23.33 -17.01 -75.93
C THR A 178 23.49 -16.40 -74.53
N ALA A 179 23.01 -17.11 -73.51
CA ALA A 179 23.22 -16.77 -72.11
C ALA A 179 24.65 -17.14 -71.69
N VAL A 180 25.26 -16.34 -70.82
CA VAL A 180 26.66 -16.49 -70.40
C VAL A 180 26.74 -16.49 -68.87
N GLY A 181 27.12 -17.65 -68.33
CA GLY A 181 27.19 -17.89 -66.90
C GLY A 181 26.05 -18.77 -66.41
N ALA A 182 25.89 -18.86 -65.08
CA ALA A 182 24.77 -19.57 -64.46
C ALA A 182 23.60 -18.61 -64.25
N VAL A 183 22.37 -19.13 -64.27
CA VAL A 183 21.21 -18.42 -63.72
C VAL A 183 21.44 -18.23 -62.22
N MET A 184 21.34 -16.99 -61.76
CA MET A 184 21.41 -16.65 -60.35
C MET A 184 19.99 -16.58 -59.77
N SER A 185 19.80 -17.10 -58.56
CA SER A 185 18.55 -17.02 -57.82
C SER A 185 18.77 -16.25 -56.51
N ASP A 186 17.80 -15.44 -56.11
CA ASP A 186 17.74 -14.82 -54.78
C ASP A 186 17.07 -15.72 -53.71
N ALA A 187 16.70 -16.96 -54.06
CA ALA A 187 16.05 -17.91 -53.17
C ALA A 187 16.80 -18.02 -51.82
N PRO A 188 16.11 -17.87 -50.67
CA PRO A 188 16.77 -17.89 -49.36
C PRO A 188 17.54 -19.18 -49.12
N ALA A 189 18.88 -19.08 -49.03
CA ALA A 189 19.78 -20.23 -48.88
C ALA A 189 19.58 -21.05 -47.58
N GLY A 190 18.79 -20.53 -46.63
CA GLY A 190 18.38 -21.23 -45.40
C GLY A 190 17.03 -21.94 -45.47
N GLY A 191 16.28 -21.81 -46.58
CA GLY A 191 14.88 -22.24 -46.69
C GLY A 191 13.90 -21.06 -46.64
N VAL A 192 12.67 -21.29 -47.11
CA VAL A 192 11.61 -20.30 -47.25
C VAL A 192 10.75 -20.27 -45.98
N PRO A 193 10.46 -19.10 -45.37
CA PRO A 193 9.57 -19.00 -44.21
C PRO A 193 8.11 -19.27 -44.60
N GLY A 194 7.24 -19.46 -43.59
CA GLY A 194 5.80 -19.56 -43.79
C GLY A 194 5.21 -18.35 -44.53
N GLY A 195 4.21 -18.58 -45.38
CA GLY A 195 3.60 -17.55 -46.22
C GLY A 195 4.13 -17.54 -47.66
N THR A 196 3.99 -16.41 -48.35
CA THR A 196 4.39 -16.27 -49.78
C THR A 196 5.69 -15.48 -49.91
N THR A 197 6.70 -16.09 -50.51
CA THR A 197 7.98 -15.45 -50.86
C THR A 197 8.11 -15.37 -52.37
N THR A 198 8.45 -14.18 -52.90
CA THR A 198 8.80 -14.02 -54.32
C THR A 198 10.27 -14.37 -54.51
N VAL A 199 10.58 -15.23 -55.48
CA VAL A 199 11.94 -15.60 -55.88
C VAL A 199 12.21 -15.03 -57.27
N THR A 200 13.25 -14.23 -57.38
CA THR A 200 13.75 -13.64 -58.63
C THR A 200 14.92 -14.46 -59.16
N PHE A 201 14.80 -14.89 -60.41
CA PHE A 201 15.91 -15.41 -61.18
C PHE A 201 16.46 -14.32 -62.11
N SER A 202 17.78 -14.30 -62.27
CA SER A 202 18.47 -13.39 -63.17
C SER A 202 19.54 -14.12 -63.95
N ALA A 203 19.68 -13.77 -65.23
CA ALA A 203 20.72 -14.29 -66.10
C ALA A 203 21.34 -13.15 -66.91
N SER A 204 22.61 -13.32 -67.28
CA SER A 204 23.33 -12.43 -68.18
C SER A 204 23.66 -13.18 -69.47
N GLY A 205 23.79 -12.45 -70.58
CA GLY A 205 24.14 -12.99 -71.89
C GLY A 205 25.28 -12.23 -72.55
N GLU A 206 25.56 -12.59 -73.80
CA GLU A 206 26.52 -11.85 -74.61
C GLU A 206 26.11 -10.38 -74.81
N ALA A 207 27.07 -9.53 -75.21
CA ALA A 207 26.88 -8.09 -75.43
C ALA A 207 26.33 -7.26 -74.24
N GLY A 208 26.19 -7.85 -73.04
CA GLY A 208 25.73 -7.15 -71.83
C GLY A 208 24.21 -7.14 -71.64
N PHE A 209 23.47 -8.03 -72.32
CA PHE A 209 22.05 -8.24 -72.04
C PHE A 209 21.86 -8.98 -70.72
N SER A 210 20.81 -8.62 -69.98
CA SER A 210 20.38 -9.31 -68.76
C SER A 210 18.86 -9.37 -68.74
N THR A 211 18.31 -10.53 -68.43
CA THR A 211 16.86 -10.74 -68.26
C THR A 211 16.58 -11.32 -66.87
N THR A 212 15.35 -11.16 -66.40
CA THR A 212 14.90 -11.58 -65.07
C THR A 212 13.49 -12.14 -65.14
N CYS A 213 13.20 -13.20 -64.40
CA CYS A 213 11.85 -13.69 -64.20
C CYS A 213 11.60 -13.97 -62.71
N THR A 214 10.35 -13.89 -62.28
CA THR A 214 9.95 -14.13 -60.89
C THR A 214 9.00 -15.32 -60.79
N THR A 215 9.15 -16.14 -59.75
CA THR A 215 8.15 -17.13 -59.35
C THR A 215 7.76 -16.94 -57.88
N MET A 216 6.55 -17.33 -57.51
CA MET A 216 6.08 -17.27 -56.12
C MET A 216 6.21 -18.63 -55.45
N VAL A 217 6.78 -18.65 -54.25
CA VAL A 217 6.87 -19.84 -53.40
C VAL A 217 5.97 -19.64 -52.20
N THR A 218 4.95 -20.48 -52.07
CA THR A 218 3.96 -20.43 -50.99
C THR A 218 4.17 -21.61 -50.05
N VAL A 219 4.67 -21.32 -48.84
CA VAL A 219 4.74 -22.30 -47.76
C VAL A 219 3.45 -22.20 -46.96
N THR A 220 2.54 -23.16 -47.16
CA THR A 220 1.28 -23.23 -46.42
C THR A 220 1.47 -23.95 -45.10
N ASP A 221 0.91 -23.38 -44.06
CA ASP A 221 0.79 -23.99 -42.76
C ASP A 221 -0.70 -24.25 -42.44
N GLY A 222 -0.95 -25.38 -41.79
CA GLY A 222 -2.26 -25.91 -41.44
C GLY A 222 -2.19 -26.83 -40.22
N ALA A 223 -1.14 -26.67 -39.40
CA ALA A 223 -0.99 -27.36 -38.13
C ALA A 223 -1.16 -26.34 -37.00
N PRO A 224 -2.03 -26.58 -36.01
CA PRO A 224 -2.18 -25.64 -34.90
C PRO A 224 -0.94 -25.61 -34.00
N PRO A 225 -0.67 -24.50 -33.29
CA PRO A 225 0.42 -24.39 -32.34
C PRO A 225 0.44 -25.50 -31.28
N VAL A 226 1.62 -25.94 -30.86
CA VAL A 226 1.76 -26.84 -29.73
C VAL A 226 1.66 -26.04 -28.42
N LEU A 227 0.54 -26.20 -27.73
CA LEU A 227 0.22 -25.57 -26.45
C LEU A 227 0.08 -26.66 -25.36
N THR A 228 0.94 -26.63 -24.33
CA THR A 228 0.95 -27.66 -23.26
C THR A 228 0.54 -27.05 -21.91
N CYS A 229 -0.69 -27.30 -21.46
CA CYS A 229 -1.14 -26.80 -20.17
C CYS A 229 -0.47 -27.50 -18.98
N PRO A 230 -0.07 -26.75 -17.92
CA PRO A 230 0.28 -27.34 -16.63
C PRO A 230 -0.96 -27.95 -15.94
N PRO A 231 -0.81 -28.94 -15.04
CA PRO A 231 -1.95 -29.59 -14.38
C PRO A 231 -2.68 -28.68 -13.38
N SER A 232 -1.93 -27.82 -12.69
CA SER A 232 -2.45 -26.70 -11.90
C SER A 232 -1.35 -25.66 -11.69
N VAL A 233 -1.75 -24.43 -11.39
CA VAL A 233 -0.87 -23.29 -11.16
C VAL A 233 -1.30 -22.52 -9.91
N ILE A 234 -0.34 -21.92 -9.20
CA ILE A 234 -0.59 -21.12 -7.99
C ILE A 234 -0.12 -19.70 -8.26
N ALA A 235 -0.96 -18.72 -7.94
CA ALA A 235 -0.65 -17.30 -7.94
C ALA A 235 -0.92 -16.70 -6.55
N VAL A 236 -0.27 -15.58 -6.24
CA VAL A 236 -0.50 -14.82 -5.00
C VAL A 236 -0.94 -13.41 -5.35
N ARG A 237 -1.96 -12.91 -4.66
CA ARG A 237 -2.38 -11.51 -4.70
C ARG A 237 -1.59 -10.73 -3.67
N THR A 238 -0.88 -9.69 -4.11
CA THR A 238 -0.09 -8.80 -3.24
C THR A 238 -0.87 -7.58 -2.74
N ASP A 239 -2.08 -7.35 -3.26
CA ASP A 239 -2.98 -6.25 -2.91
C ASP A 239 -4.41 -6.80 -2.66
N PRO A 240 -5.04 -6.52 -1.50
CA PRO A 240 -6.40 -6.97 -1.20
C PRO A 240 -7.48 -6.40 -2.13
N ALA A 241 -7.23 -5.31 -2.85
CA ALA A 241 -8.15 -4.69 -3.80
C ALA A 241 -7.94 -5.11 -5.27
N ALA A 242 -6.79 -5.73 -5.60
CA ALA A 242 -6.47 -6.12 -6.98
C ALA A 242 -6.65 -7.64 -7.22
N ASP A 243 -7.05 -8.01 -8.44
CA ASP A 243 -7.00 -9.41 -8.91
C ASP A 243 -5.55 -9.79 -9.30
N ALA A 244 -5.21 -11.07 -9.18
CA ALA A 244 -3.93 -11.58 -9.71
C ALA A 244 -4.00 -11.71 -11.24
N PRO A 245 -2.91 -11.43 -11.99
CA PRO A 245 -2.86 -11.79 -13.40
C PRO A 245 -2.91 -13.32 -13.55
N ALA A 246 -3.55 -13.80 -14.61
CA ALA A 246 -3.40 -15.20 -15.02
C ALA A 246 -1.91 -15.48 -15.34
N PRO A 247 -1.39 -16.70 -15.05
CA PRO A 247 -0.03 -17.06 -15.42
C PRO A 247 0.22 -16.93 -16.93
N VAL A 248 1.48 -16.78 -17.32
CA VAL A 248 1.86 -16.76 -18.75
C VAL A 248 2.19 -18.18 -19.20
N LEU A 249 1.70 -18.56 -20.37
CA LEU A 249 2.03 -19.82 -21.03
C LEU A 249 2.60 -19.53 -22.43
N GLU A 250 3.67 -20.22 -22.80
CA GLU A 250 4.24 -20.14 -24.14
C GLU A 250 3.66 -21.26 -25.03
N ALA A 251 3.30 -20.93 -26.27
CA ALA A 251 3.02 -21.90 -27.31
C ALA A 251 4.16 -21.93 -28.33
N ALA A 252 4.33 -23.06 -29.01
CA ALA A 252 5.32 -23.19 -30.08
C ALA A 252 4.67 -23.80 -31.32
N ASP A 253 4.70 -23.07 -32.42
CA ASP A 253 4.37 -23.58 -33.75
C ASP A 253 5.66 -23.96 -34.53
N ALA A 254 5.55 -24.94 -35.42
CA ALA A 254 6.65 -25.44 -36.24
C ALA A 254 7.11 -24.44 -37.32
N CYS A 255 6.23 -23.54 -37.77
CA CYS A 255 6.45 -22.61 -38.89
C CYS A 255 6.79 -21.20 -38.42
N GLN A 256 6.20 -20.77 -37.29
CA GLN A 256 6.37 -19.45 -36.69
C GLN A 256 7.35 -19.45 -35.49
N GLY A 257 7.59 -20.59 -34.84
CA GLY A 257 8.34 -20.65 -33.59
C GLY A 257 7.46 -20.27 -32.39
N VAL A 258 7.90 -19.34 -31.54
CA VAL A 258 7.11 -18.96 -30.35
C VAL A 258 5.86 -18.19 -30.74
N VAL A 259 4.71 -18.68 -30.30
CA VAL A 259 3.38 -18.06 -30.47
C VAL A 259 2.87 -17.59 -29.10
N PRO A 260 2.45 -16.33 -28.93
CA PRO A 260 1.91 -15.85 -27.67
C PRO A 260 0.54 -16.47 -27.39
N ALA A 261 0.35 -17.03 -26.20
CA ALA A 261 -0.96 -17.51 -25.76
C ALA A 261 -1.69 -16.43 -24.93
N THR A 262 -2.98 -16.25 -25.17
CA THR A 262 -3.87 -15.38 -24.38
C THR A 262 -4.67 -16.18 -23.36
N ALA A 263 -4.73 -15.71 -22.12
CA ALA A 263 -5.47 -16.35 -21.03
C ALA A 263 -6.89 -15.75 -20.86
N SER A 264 -7.87 -16.61 -20.57
CA SER A 264 -9.25 -16.24 -20.27
C SER A 264 -9.76 -16.99 -19.01
N PRO A 265 -10.20 -16.27 -17.96
CA PRO A 265 -10.07 -14.82 -17.76
C PRO A 265 -8.60 -14.41 -17.53
N ALA A 266 -8.24 -13.19 -17.96
CA ALA A 266 -6.87 -12.67 -17.84
C ALA A 266 -6.49 -12.20 -16.42
N THR A 267 -7.50 -11.95 -15.57
CA THR A 267 -7.33 -11.62 -14.14
C THR A 267 -8.19 -12.55 -13.29
N LEU A 268 -7.71 -12.83 -12.08
CA LEU A 268 -8.22 -13.87 -11.19
C LEU A 268 -8.38 -13.30 -9.76
N PRO A 269 -9.62 -13.26 -9.22
CA PRO A 269 -9.84 -12.94 -7.82
C PRO A 269 -9.33 -14.06 -6.90
N ARG A 270 -9.55 -13.93 -5.58
CA ARG A 270 -9.25 -15.01 -4.62
C ARG A 270 -10.08 -16.27 -4.88
N GLY A 271 -9.44 -17.42 -5.09
CA GLY A 271 -10.09 -18.72 -5.21
C GLY A 271 -9.42 -19.64 -6.22
N THR A 272 -10.11 -20.70 -6.63
CA THR A 272 -9.66 -21.60 -7.70
C THR A 272 -10.53 -21.42 -8.93
N TYR A 273 -9.91 -21.15 -10.08
CA TYR A 273 -10.58 -20.84 -11.34
C TYR A 273 -10.05 -21.73 -12.47
N PRO A 274 -10.89 -22.15 -13.42
CA PRO A 274 -10.41 -22.63 -14.71
C PRO A 274 -9.84 -21.43 -15.48
N VAL A 275 -8.67 -21.61 -16.08
CA VAL A 275 -8.07 -20.67 -17.03
C VAL A 275 -7.92 -21.39 -18.36
N GLU A 276 -8.53 -20.84 -19.39
CA GLU A 276 -8.37 -21.27 -20.78
C GLU A 276 -7.26 -20.44 -21.43
N TYR A 277 -6.33 -21.12 -22.10
CA TYR A 277 -5.31 -20.49 -22.93
C TYR A 277 -5.65 -20.77 -24.39
N THR A 278 -5.53 -19.74 -25.23
CA THR A 278 -5.67 -19.83 -26.69
C THR A 278 -4.40 -19.29 -27.33
N ALA A 279 -3.85 -20.01 -28.30
CA ALA A 279 -2.76 -19.54 -29.15
C ALA A 279 -3.16 -19.72 -30.62
N THR A 280 -2.98 -18.66 -31.41
CA THR A 280 -3.32 -18.60 -32.84
C THR A 280 -2.06 -18.26 -33.62
N ASP A 281 -1.72 -19.08 -34.62
CA ASP A 281 -0.60 -18.76 -35.53
C ASP A 281 -0.96 -17.70 -36.58
N ALA A 282 0.03 -17.29 -37.38
CA ALA A 282 -0.14 -16.34 -38.48
C ALA A 282 -1.00 -16.87 -39.65
N SER A 283 -1.25 -18.18 -39.71
CA SER A 283 -2.09 -18.85 -40.70
C SER A 283 -3.57 -18.93 -40.28
N GLY A 284 -3.85 -18.68 -38.99
CA GLY A 284 -5.17 -18.72 -38.38
C GLY A 284 -5.56 -20.09 -37.81
N ASN A 285 -4.61 -20.99 -37.54
CA ASN A 285 -4.92 -22.23 -36.81
C ASN A 285 -4.86 -21.97 -35.29
N ASP A 286 -5.85 -22.47 -34.57
CA ASP A 286 -6.00 -22.29 -33.12
C ASP A 286 -5.61 -23.55 -32.33
N ALA A 287 -4.93 -23.33 -31.20
CA ALA A 287 -4.75 -24.32 -30.15
C ALA A 287 -5.31 -23.80 -28.82
N THR A 288 -6.10 -24.64 -28.12
CA THR A 288 -6.61 -24.32 -26.79
C THR A 288 -6.24 -25.36 -25.75
N CYS A 289 -6.03 -24.92 -24.51
CA CYS A 289 -5.91 -25.82 -23.36
C CYS A 289 -6.44 -25.17 -22.10
N THR A 290 -6.87 -25.98 -21.13
CA THR A 290 -7.39 -25.51 -19.83
C THR A 290 -6.54 -26.02 -18.68
N THR A 291 -6.32 -25.17 -17.68
CA THR A 291 -5.68 -25.50 -16.40
C THR A 291 -6.50 -24.94 -15.24
N THR A 292 -6.17 -25.35 -14.01
CA THR A 292 -6.75 -24.77 -12.79
C THR A 292 -5.74 -23.85 -12.12
N ALA A 293 -6.10 -22.58 -11.96
CA ALA A 293 -5.32 -21.59 -11.22
C ALA A 293 -5.89 -21.39 -9.83
N THR A 294 -5.08 -21.59 -8.79
CA THR A 294 -5.43 -21.26 -7.40
C THR A 294 -4.73 -19.98 -6.99
N VAL A 295 -5.52 -18.99 -6.58
CA VAL A 295 -5.07 -17.67 -6.14
C VAL A 295 -5.15 -17.60 -4.62
N LEU A 296 -4.00 -17.35 -3.99
CA LEU A 296 -3.85 -17.23 -2.54
C LEU A 296 -3.76 -15.74 -2.13
N ASP A 297 -4.28 -15.43 -0.94
CA ASP A 297 -4.20 -14.11 -0.33
C ASP A 297 -3.06 -14.07 0.70
N ALA A 298 -1.92 -13.50 0.30
CA ALA A 298 -0.90 -13.05 1.21
C ALA A 298 -0.57 -11.60 0.88
N PHE A 299 -1.02 -10.67 1.71
CA PHE A 299 -0.80 -9.24 1.50
C PHE A 299 0.35 -8.76 2.38
N ALA A 300 1.07 -7.72 1.94
CA ALA A 300 2.04 -7.06 2.80
C ALA A 300 1.40 -6.68 4.16
N PRO A 301 2.09 -6.89 5.29
CA PRO A 301 1.62 -6.37 6.57
C PRO A 301 1.55 -4.84 6.54
N GLY A 302 0.78 -4.22 7.44
CA GLY A 302 0.47 -2.78 7.36
C GLY A 302 1.71 -1.89 7.32
N TRP A 303 2.64 -2.11 8.24
CA TRP A 303 3.91 -1.40 8.34
C TRP A 303 4.85 -2.11 9.35
N PRO A 304 6.18 -1.94 9.23
CA PRO A 304 7.15 -2.38 10.22
C PRO A 304 7.59 -1.19 11.08
N ARG A 305 7.84 -1.46 12.36
CA ARG A 305 8.31 -0.50 13.35
C ARG A 305 9.64 -0.95 13.94
N VAL A 306 10.60 -0.05 14.09
CA VAL A 306 11.71 -0.29 15.02
C VAL A 306 11.14 -0.19 16.44
N ALA A 307 11.12 -1.32 17.15
CA ALA A 307 10.55 -1.43 18.49
C ALA A 307 11.60 -1.26 19.60
N SER A 308 12.86 -1.58 19.30
CA SER A 308 13.99 -1.41 20.21
C SER A 308 15.32 -1.39 19.45
N ALA A 309 16.30 -0.68 19.99
CA ALA A 309 17.70 -0.81 19.61
C ALA A 309 18.56 -1.07 20.85
N ARG A 310 19.65 -1.83 20.71
CA ARG A 310 20.60 -2.06 21.80
C ARG A 310 22.05 -1.95 21.34
N LEU A 311 22.87 -1.25 22.12
CA LEU A 311 24.29 -1.13 21.87
C LEU A 311 25.08 -2.26 22.56
N GLY A 312 25.75 -3.09 21.77
CA GLY A 312 26.68 -4.11 22.22
C GLY A 312 27.96 -3.52 22.80
N SER A 313 28.66 -4.29 23.64
CA SER A 313 29.92 -3.89 24.27
C SER A 313 31.10 -3.74 23.29
N ASP A 314 30.95 -4.24 22.06
CA ASP A 314 31.87 -4.06 20.94
C ASP A 314 31.53 -2.85 20.05
N GLY A 315 30.46 -2.10 20.38
CA GLY A 315 29.95 -0.98 19.60
C GLY A 315 28.99 -1.36 18.46
N THR A 316 28.61 -2.63 18.31
CA THR A 316 27.58 -3.06 17.33
C THR A 316 26.18 -2.73 17.83
N THR A 317 25.24 -2.38 16.94
CA THR A 317 23.85 -2.11 17.32
C THR A 317 22.95 -3.27 16.91
N SER A 318 22.23 -3.90 17.82
CA SER A 318 21.16 -4.83 17.47
C SER A 318 19.82 -4.08 17.37
N ILE A 319 18.97 -4.48 16.42
CA ILE A 319 17.67 -3.86 16.15
C ILE A 319 16.57 -4.91 16.29
N VAL A 320 15.47 -4.53 16.93
CA VAL A 320 14.23 -5.29 16.91
C VAL A 320 13.21 -4.57 16.06
N VAL A 321 12.77 -5.24 14.99
CA VAL A 321 11.67 -4.80 14.15
C VAL A 321 10.41 -5.56 14.57
N ALA A 322 9.31 -4.84 14.77
CA ALA A 322 7.97 -5.38 14.99
C ALA A 322 7.07 -5.02 13.81
N TRP A 323 5.97 -5.73 13.57
CA TRP A 323 4.99 -5.38 12.53
C TRP A 323 3.58 -5.84 12.90
N GLU A 324 2.57 -5.22 12.29
CA GLU A 324 1.19 -5.71 12.38
C GLU A 324 0.98 -6.94 11.49
N PRO A 325 0.13 -7.91 11.88
CA PRO A 325 -0.14 -9.08 11.05
C PRO A 325 -0.78 -8.69 9.72
N SER A 326 -0.51 -9.49 8.69
CA SER A 326 -1.24 -9.40 7.43
C SER A 326 -2.70 -9.81 7.60
N THR A 327 -3.58 -9.21 6.80
CA THR A 327 -4.99 -9.61 6.66
C THR A 327 -5.19 -10.78 5.69
N GLY A 328 -4.13 -11.22 5.00
CA GLY A 328 -4.18 -12.33 4.04
C GLY A 328 -4.44 -13.67 4.74
N ALA A 329 -5.52 -14.35 4.36
CA ALA A 329 -5.94 -15.59 5.00
C ALA A 329 -5.00 -16.79 4.73
N ASP A 330 -4.15 -16.70 3.70
CA ASP A 330 -3.27 -17.78 3.25
C ASP A 330 -1.79 -17.54 3.63
N VAL A 331 -1.52 -16.52 4.47
CA VAL A 331 -0.20 -16.21 5.02
C VAL A 331 0.27 -17.31 5.97
N GLN A 332 1.42 -17.91 5.66
CA GLN A 332 2.03 -18.99 6.42
C GLN A 332 3.30 -18.55 7.17
N GLY A 333 3.91 -17.45 6.73
CA GLY A 333 5.12 -16.89 7.32
C GLY A 333 5.46 -15.51 6.80
N TYR A 334 6.54 -14.95 7.33
CA TYR A 334 7.11 -13.68 6.89
C TYR A 334 8.61 -13.83 6.59
N ARG A 335 9.10 -13.07 5.59
CA ARG A 335 10.52 -12.86 5.35
C ARG A 335 10.88 -11.43 5.76
N VAL A 336 11.94 -11.26 6.53
CA VAL A 336 12.46 -9.93 6.87
C VAL A 336 13.64 -9.63 5.97
N ASP A 337 13.51 -8.59 5.14
CA ASP A 337 14.56 -8.15 4.21
C ASP A 337 15.23 -6.88 4.75
N ARG A 338 16.54 -6.73 4.50
CA ARG A 338 17.35 -5.54 4.82
C ARG A 338 18.07 -5.00 3.59
N ALA A 339 18.18 -3.68 3.48
CA ALA A 339 18.93 -2.96 2.44
C ALA A 339 19.74 -1.79 3.03
N ALA A 340 20.68 -1.24 2.25
CA ALA A 340 21.42 -0.02 2.60
C ALA A 340 20.69 1.28 2.16
N ALA A 341 19.75 1.16 1.22
CA ALA A 341 18.94 2.25 0.67
C ALA A 341 17.45 1.81 0.64
N PRO A 342 16.48 2.75 0.64
CA PRO A 342 15.05 2.43 0.74
C PRO A 342 14.47 1.71 -0.49
N ASP A 343 15.17 1.74 -1.63
CA ASP A 343 14.82 1.05 -2.87
C ASP A 343 15.50 -0.33 -3.02
N GLY A 344 16.59 -0.58 -2.27
CA GLY A 344 17.32 -1.85 -2.27
C GLY A 344 18.82 -1.68 -2.58
N PRO A 345 19.50 -2.72 -3.13
CA PRO A 345 19.02 -4.09 -3.28
C PRO A 345 18.75 -4.76 -1.92
N TRP A 346 17.77 -5.66 -1.89
CA TRP A 346 17.28 -6.30 -0.66
C TRP A 346 17.97 -7.62 -0.39
N THR A 347 18.35 -7.85 0.87
CA THR A 347 18.93 -9.10 1.38
C THR A 347 18.03 -9.70 2.45
N ALA A 348 17.56 -10.93 2.26
CA ALA A 348 16.77 -11.64 3.27
C ALA A 348 17.63 -11.95 4.51
N LEU A 349 17.15 -11.56 5.69
CA LEU A 349 17.78 -11.87 6.98
C LEU A 349 17.29 -13.19 7.58
N GLY A 350 16.03 -13.52 7.36
CA GLY A 350 15.42 -14.73 7.90
C GLY A 350 13.96 -14.91 7.50
N LEU A 351 13.47 -16.12 7.75
CA LEU A 351 12.07 -16.52 7.65
C LEU A 351 11.53 -16.76 9.06
N VAL A 352 10.30 -16.33 9.32
CA VAL A 352 9.56 -16.58 10.56
C VAL A 352 8.16 -17.10 10.24
N ASP A 353 7.51 -17.76 11.19
CA ASP A 353 6.13 -18.25 11.01
C ASP A 353 5.09 -17.11 11.03
N GLY A 354 3.88 -17.40 10.57
CA GLY A 354 2.80 -16.41 10.47
C GLY A 354 2.27 -15.87 11.81
N ALA A 355 2.68 -16.46 12.94
CA ALA A 355 2.34 -15.98 14.29
C ALA A 355 3.41 -15.05 14.88
N THR A 356 4.63 -15.08 14.33
CA THR A 356 5.74 -14.22 14.74
C THR A 356 5.58 -12.83 14.14
N LEU A 357 5.52 -11.81 15.01
CA LEU A 357 5.38 -10.39 14.64
C LEU A 357 6.60 -9.53 15.02
N VAL A 358 7.71 -10.18 15.40
CA VAL A 358 8.96 -9.52 15.79
C VAL A 358 10.17 -10.26 15.25
N PHE A 359 11.19 -9.53 14.84
CA PHE A 359 12.47 -10.05 14.37
C PHE A 359 13.63 -9.24 14.96
N THR A 360 14.69 -9.91 15.40
CA THR A 360 15.91 -9.27 15.90
C THR A 360 17.03 -9.43 14.89
N ASP A 361 17.49 -8.32 14.33
CA ASP A 361 18.77 -8.26 13.62
C ASP A 361 19.89 -8.13 14.67
N PRO A 362 20.74 -9.14 14.86
CA PRO A 362 21.69 -9.16 15.97
C PRO A 362 22.81 -8.12 15.83
N ALA A 363 23.08 -7.62 14.62
CA ALA A 363 24.02 -6.54 14.38
C ALA A 363 23.74 -5.81 13.06
N LEU A 364 23.48 -4.50 13.15
CA LEU A 364 23.43 -3.57 12.02
C LEU A 364 24.80 -3.48 11.33
N PRO A 365 24.90 -3.80 10.03
CA PRO A 365 26.08 -3.49 9.24
C PRO A 365 26.04 -2.03 8.77
N GLY A 366 27.17 -1.32 8.90
CA GLY A 366 27.29 0.07 8.42
C GLY A 366 26.64 1.10 9.34
N THR A 367 26.29 2.25 8.77
CA THR A 367 25.80 3.43 9.49
C THR A 367 24.27 3.58 9.47
N VAL A 368 23.63 3.04 8.43
CA VAL A 368 22.19 3.05 8.21
C VAL A 368 21.75 1.74 7.54
N ALA A 369 20.57 1.25 7.90
CA ALA A 369 19.89 0.18 7.18
C ALA A 369 18.38 0.47 7.05
N TRP A 370 17.77 -0.15 6.05
CA TRP A 370 16.33 -0.15 5.82
C TRP A 370 15.82 -1.58 5.95
N TYR A 371 14.67 -1.75 6.60
CA TYR A 371 14.01 -3.02 6.82
C TYR A 371 12.62 -3.00 6.21
N ARG A 372 12.21 -4.12 5.60
CA ARG A 372 10.83 -4.37 5.19
C ARG A 372 10.44 -5.79 5.56
N VAL A 373 9.14 -6.01 5.77
CA VAL A 373 8.59 -7.34 6.05
C VAL A 373 7.75 -7.78 4.86
N VAL A 374 7.95 -9.02 4.45
CA VAL A 374 7.32 -9.63 3.28
C VAL A 374 6.42 -10.76 3.74
N ALA A 375 5.15 -10.74 3.35
CA ALA A 375 4.24 -11.85 3.65
C ALA A 375 4.48 -13.01 2.68
N LEU A 376 4.34 -14.26 3.16
CA LEU A 376 4.57 -15.46 2.36
C LEU A 376 3.39 -16.43 2.40
N ALA A 377 3.04 -16.95 1.22
CA ALA A 377 2.11 -18.07 1.05
C ALA A 377 2.91 -19.31 0.59
N GLY A 378 3.50 -20.04 1.53
CA GLY A 378 4.52 -21.04 1.24
C GLY A 378 5.82 -20.37 0.76
N ASP A 379 6.33 -20.80 -0.40
CA ASP A 379 7.53 -20.20 -1.03
C ASP A 379 7.23 -18.94 -1.86
N LEU A 380 5.96 -18.52 -1.95
CA LEU A 380 5.51 -17.43 -2.82
C LEU A 380 5.45 -16.09 -2.07
N ASP A 381 5.91 -15.02 -2.74
CA ASP A 381 6.03 -13.67 -2.22
C ASP A 381 4.70 -12.91 -2.33
N GLY A 382 4.13 -12.51 -1.19
CA GLY A 382 2.89 -11.75 -1.03
C GLY A 382 3.07 -10.23 -1.05
N GLY A 383 4.25 -9.75 -1.43
CA GLY A 383 4.57 -8.34 -1.38
C GLY A 383 5.10 -7.91 0.00
N ALA A 384 5.71 -6.72 -0.01
CA ALA A 384 6.49 -6.19 1.10
C ALA A 384 5.88 -4.90 1.64
N THR A 385 6.08 -4.65 2.94
CA THR A 385 5.75 -3.36 3.56
C THR A 385 6.53 -2.20 2.94
N THR A 386 6.04 -0.98 3.20
CA THR A 386 6.89 0.22 3.19
C THR A 386 8.13 -0.02 4.08
N PRO A 387 9.34 0.36 3.63
CA PRO A 387 10.56 0.25 4.45
C PRO A 387 10.61 1.19 5.66
N VAL A 388 11.12 0.69 6.78
CA VAL A 388 11.51 1.50 7.96
C VAL A 388 13.03 1.60 8.06
N ARG A 389 13.54 2.78 8.43
CA ARG A 389 14.98 3.04 8.62
C ARG A 389 15.39 2.72 10.06
N ALA A 390 16.59 2.17 10.24
CA ALA A 390 17.31 2.20 11.50
C ALA A 390 18.74 2.73 11.29
N LEU A 391 19.25 3.48 12.27
CA LEU A 391 20.62 3.99 12.30
C LEU A 391 21.46 3.16 13.27
N SER A 392 22.73 2.92 12.96
CA SER A 392 23.64 2.42 13.99
C SER A 392 24.06 3.57 14.91
N ILE A 393 24.25 3.24 16.19
CA ILE A 393 24.34 4.22 17.27
C ILE A 393 25.67 4.10 18.00
N ALA A 394 26.14 5.21 18.55
CA ALA A 394 27.29 5.25 19.44
C ALA A 394 26.89 5.72 20.84
N ALA A 395 27.69 5.31 21.84
CA ALA A 395 27.61 5.82 23.19
C ALA A 395 28.64 6.94 23.41
N ALA A 396 28.20 7.99 24.09
CA ALA A 396 29.08 8.98 24.70
C ALA A 396 28.57 9.31 26.12
N GLN A 397 29.33 10.07 26.90
CA GLN A 397 28.92 10.48 28.24
C GLN A 397 29.66 11.77 28.65
N TYR A 398 29.12 12.46 29.66
CA TYR A 398 29.80 13.58 30.30
C TYR A 398 29.62 13.53 31.83
N ASP A 399 30.68 13.90 32.53
CA ASP A 399 30.72 14.13 33.98
C ASP A 399 31.36 15.52 34.18
N LEU A 400 30.54 16.54 34.42
CA LEU A 400 30.99 17.90 34.70
C LEU A 400 30.73 18.21 36.18
N ARG A 401 31.75 18.09 37.02
CA ARG A 401 31.65 18.34 38.47
C ARG A 401 31.71 19.83 38.81
N GLY A 402 31.22 20.20 39.99
CA GLY A 402 31.33 21.56 40.55
C GLY A 402 30.56 22.64 39.77
N GLN A 403 29.53 22.26 39.01
CA GLN A 403 28.71 23.19 38.24
C GLN A 403 27.71 23.91 39.12
N SER A 404 27.46 25.19 38.84
CA SER A 404 26.40 25.95 39.48
C SER A 404 25.13 25.87 38.64
N VAL A 405 24.09 25.25 39.18
CA VAL A 405 22.74 25.24 38.60
C VAL A 405 21.91 26.28 39.36
N PRO A 406 21.05 27.10 38.71
CA PRO A 406 20.16 28.02 39.42
C PRO A 406 19.24 27.28 40.40
N THR A 407 18.86 27.96 41.49
CA THR A 407 18.09 27.47 42.66
C THR A 407 18.67 26.28 43.44
N VAL A 408 19.48 25.41 42.83
CA VAL A 408 20.20 24.33 43.53
C VAL A 408 21.17 24.92 44.57
N PRO A 409 21.03 24.59 45.87
CA PRO A 409 21.77 25.28 46.94
C PRO A 409 23.24 24.84 47.10
N PHE A 410 23.75 23.99 46.20
CA PHE A 410 25.11 23.47 46.18
C PHE A 410 25.64 23.35 44.74
N SER A 411 26.96 23.45 44.58
CA SER A 411 27.59 23.08 43.31
C SER A 411 27.46 21.58 43.09
N THR A 412 26.96 21.18 41.91
CA THR A 412 26.59 19.80 41.60
C THR A 412 27.32 19.26 40.38
N THR A 413 27.06 18.00 40.03
CA THR A 413 27.57 17.37 38.82
C THR A 413 26.49 17.35 37.74
N LEU A 414 26.77 17.99 36.59
CA LEU A 414 26.01 17.71 35.39
C LEU A 414 26.55 16.40 34.82
N TYR A 415 25.81 15.32 35.04
CA TYR A 415 26.12 13.98 34.52
C TYR A 415 25.08 13.57 33.49
N GLY A 416 25.52 12.93 32.41
CA GLY A 416 24.59 12.34 31.46
C GLY A 416 25.24 11.32 30.52
N VAL A 417 24.42 10.37 30.10
CA VAL A 417 24.77 9.29 29.18
C VAL A 417 24.04 9.54 27.86
N VAL A 418 24.80 9.53 26.76
CA VAL A 418 24.35 9.94 25.43
C VAL A 418 24.28 8.73 24.51
N ARG A 419 23.27 8.72 23.66
CA ARG A 419 23.14 7.86 22.49
C ARG A 419 22.83 8.72 21.29
N HIS A 420 23.52 8.46 20.18
CA HIS A 420 23.35 9.24 18.96
C HIS A 420 23.62 8.37 17.73
N PRO A 421 23.02 8.70 16.57
CA PRO A 421 23.42 8.15 15.29
C PRO A 421 24.92 8.34 15.02
N VAL A 422 25.53 7.39 14.32
CA VAL A 422 26.90 7.58 13.80
C VAL A 422 26.94 8.31 12.45
N ASP A 423 25.82 8.35 11.73
CA ASP A 423 25.71 8.94 10.39
C ASP A 423 25.28 10.40 10.41
N TRP A 424 26.24 11.32 10.52
CA TRP A 424 25.91 12.75 10.48
C TRP A 424 25.46 13.26 9.10
N GLY A 425 25.48 12.42 8.04
CA GLY A 425 25.05 12.81 6.70
C GLY A 425 23.53 12.91 6.52
N LEU A 426 22.76 12.38 7.47
CA LEU A 426 21.28 12.34 7.45
C LEU A 426 20.64 13.32 8.45
N GLY A 427 21.46 14.08 9.20
CA GLY A 427 21.05 15.05 10.22
C GLY A 427 21.67 16.45 9.98
N PRO A 428 21.25 17.49 10.71
CA PRO A 428 21.19 17.51 12.17
C PRO A 428 20.02 16.74 12.76
N TYR A 429 20.24 16.21 13.96
CA TYR A 429 19.29 15.37 14.67
C TYR A 429 18.71 16.09 15.90
N PRO A 430 17.39 16.04 16.15
CA PRO A 430 16.82 16.67 17.32
C PRO A 430 17.31 15.99 18.62
N PRO A 431 17.67 16.74 19.68
CA PRO A 431 18.09 16.17 20.95
C PRO A 431 16.87 15.81 21.80
N VAL A 432 16.96 14.70 22.54
CA VAL A 432 15.94 14.31 23.53
C VAL A 432 16.60 14.18 24.90
N ILE A 433 16.13 14.93 25.89
CA ILE A 433 16.66 14.88 27.26
C ILE A 433 15.73 14.04 28.15
N LEU A 434 16.24 12.95 28.73
CA LEU A 434 15.51 12.05 29.60
C LEU A 434 15.93 12.24 31.07
N LEU A 435 14.99 12.58 31.94
CA LEU A 435 15.22 12.81 33.37
C LEU A 435 14.53 11.76 34.24
N HIS A 436 15.32 11.10 35.10
CA HIS A 436 14.80 10.09 36.02
C HIS A 436 14.08 10.69 37.26
N GLY A 437 13.28 9.86 37.91
CA GLY A 437 12.54 10.16 39.13
C GLY A 437 13.38 10.37 40.40
N ASN A 438 12.72 10.36 41.55
CA ASN A 438 13.38 10.31 42.86
C ASN A 438 13.48 8.85 43.32
N HIS A 439 14.71 8.34 43.42
CA HIS A 439 15.02 6.98 43.86
C HIS A 439 16.30 6.99 44.71
N GLY A 440 16.59 5.90 45.44
CA GLY A 440 17.89 5.73 46.10
C GLY A 440 19.06 6.02 45.15
N ASN A 441 20.00 6.86 45.58
CA ASN A 441 21.22 7.21 44.82
C ASN A 441 22.44 6.36 45.23
N CYS A 442 22.33 5.62 46.34
CA CYS A 442 23.26 4.57 46.73
C CYS A 442 22.56 3.19 46.69
N ARG A 443 23.32 2.14 46.36
CA ARG A 443 22.90 0.74 46.52
C ARG A 443 24.03 -0.13 47.09
N PRO A 444 23.75 -1.18 47.90
CA PRO A 444 24.78 -1.98 48.52
C PRO A 444 25.66 -2.70 47.49
N THR A 445 26.99 -2.73 47.72
CA THR A 445 27.94 -3.40 46.81
C THR A 445 27.81 -4.93 46.73
N ARG A 446 26.98 -5.56 47.58
CA ARG A 446 26.90 -7.03 47.74
C ARG A 446 25.49 -7.61 47.64
N THR A 447 24.46 -6.78 47.58
CA THR A 447 23.05 -7.20 47.54
C THR A 447 22.29 -6.29 46.60
N ILE A 448 21.33 -6.85 45.87
CA ILE A 448 20.52 -6.14 44.87
C ILE A 448 19.42 -5.33 45.58
N GLY A 449 19.79 -4.42 46.48
CA GLY A 449 18.87 -3.51 47.17
C GLY A 449 18.97 -2.12 46.56
N ASP A 450 17.95 -1.59 45.91
CA ASP A 450 18.09 -0.38 45.08
C ASP A 450 17.82 0.94 45.84
N ASP A 451 17.34 0.85 47.10
CA ASP A 451 16.74 1.95 47.89
C ASP A 451 17.55 2.43 49.11
N ASP A 452 18.86 2.61 48.97
CA ASP A 452 19.63 3.27 50.03
C ASP A 452 19.81 4.77 49.71
N CYS A 453 19.02 5.60 50.39
CA CYS A 453 19.13 7.05 50.26
C CYS A 453 20.34 7.62 51.02
N ALA A 454 21.07 8.53 50.38
CA ALA A 454 22.09 9.36 51.00
C ALA A 454 22.09 10.75 50.37
N GLU A 455 22.10 11.83 51.16
CA GLU A 455 22.22 13.17 50.59
C GLU A 455 23.63 13.39 50.01
N THR A 456 23.75 13.41 48.67
CA THR A 456 24.99 13.73 47.94
C THR A 456 24.86 15.09 47.26
N THR A 457 25.97 15.77 46.98
CA THR A 457 25.96 17.02 46.20
C THR A 457 26.32 16.79 44.74
N ASP A 458 26.77 15.59 44.40
CA ASP A 458 27.19 15.12 43.09
C ASP A 458 26.47 13.82 42.70
N HIS A 459 26.78 13.31 41.50
CA HIS A 459 26.21 12.08 40.97
C HIS A 459 26.60 10.83 41.78
N ASP A 460 27.80 10.83 42.38
CA ASP A 460 28.42 9.67 43.01
C ASP A 460 27.85 9.37 44.41
N CYS A 461 27.71 8.08 44.73
CA CYS A 461 27.45 7.64 46.10
C CYS A 461 28.75 7.59 46.92
N HIS A 462 28.82 8.39 47.99
CA HIS A 462 29.98 8.43 48.91
C HIS A 462 29.82 7.55 50.16
N ARG A 463 28.75 6.76 50.26
CA ARG A 463 28.45 5.96 51.47
C ARG A 463 29.30 4.67 51.49
N ALA A 464 30.07 4.47 52.56
CA ALA A 464 30.94 3.31 52.68
C ALA A 464 30.17 1.97 52.63
N GLY A 465 30.57 1.08 51.72
CA GLY A 465 29.90 -0.21 51.46
C GLY A 465 28.87 -0.17 50.32
N TYR A 466 28.62 1.01 49.76
CA TYR A 466 27.67 1.26 48.69
C TYR A 466 28.37 1.64 47.39
N THR A 467 27.63 1.58 46.29
CA THR A 467 27.99 2.12 44.97
C THR A 467 26.87 3.04 44.49
N THR A 468 27.18 3.91 43.53
CA THR A 468 26.17 4.77 42.87
C THR A 468 25.07 3.91 42.25
N THR A 469 23.81 4.26 42.51
CA THR A 469 22.67 3.75 41.75
C THR A 469 22.64 4.48 40.41
N PRO A 470 22.75 3.77 39.28
CA PRO A 470 22.96 4.40 37.98
C PRO A 470 21.59 4.78 37.36
N ASN A 471 20.92 5.71 38.03
CA ASN A 471 19.54 6.12 37.74
C ASN A 471 19.38 6.77 36.34
N ALA A 472 20.44 7.34 35.76
CA ALA A 472 20.42 7.85 34.40
C ALA A 472 20.57 6.72 33.37
N GLU A 473 21.47 5.78 33.63
CA GLU A 473 21.69 4.57 32.82
C GLU A 473 20.44 3.68 32.79
N GLY A 474 19.63 3.70 33.85
CA GLY A 474 18.36 2.97 33.93
C GLY A 474 17.36 3.29 32.80
N MET A 475 17.51 4.44 32.15
CA MET A 475 16.71 4.87 30.99
C MET A 475 17.47 4.81 29.66
N ALA A 476 18.71 4.30 29.64
CA ALA A 476 19.57 4.32 28.45
C ALA A 476 19.00 3.48 27.29
N TYR A 477 18.20 2.45 27.57
CA TYR A 477 17.50 1.66 26.55
C TYR A 477 16.53 2.51 25.71
N LEU A 478 15.82 3.47 26.32
CA LEU A 478 14.99 4.44 25.59
C LEU A 478 15.87 5.34 24.70
N ALA A 479 17.02 5.77 25.21
CA ALA A 479 17.96 6.58 24.45
C ALA A 479 18.58 5.80 23.26
N GLU A 480 18.82 4.50 23.41
CA GLU A 480 19.30 3.63 22.33
C GLU A 480 18.24 3.51 21.22
N THR A 481 16.99 3.24 21.59
CA THR A 481 15.86 3.20 20.65
C THR A 481 15.65 4.54 19.94
N LEU A 482 15.63 5.67 20.66
CA LEU A 482 15.51 7.00 20.06
C LEU A 482 16.70 7.32 19.13
N ALA A 483 17.93 6.96 19.49
CA ALA A 483 19.08 7.16 18.63
C ALA A 483 18.99 6.36 17.31
N ALA A 484 18.39 5.17 17.32
CA ALA A 484 18.17 4.39 16.09
C ALA A 484 17.10 5.01 15.16
N HIS A 485 16.14 5.77 15.70
CA HIS A 485 15.13 6.51 14.94
C HIS A 485 15.69 7.81 14.33
N GLY A 486 16.62 8.48 15.03
CA GLY A 486 17.28 9.70 14.56
C GLY A 486 17.33 10.84 15.57
N TYR A 487 17.50 10.54 16.86
CA TYR A 487 17.60 11.56 17.91
C TYR A 487 18.96 11.53 18.62
N VAL A 488 19.43 12.68 19.11
CA VAL A 488 20.56 12.71 20.08
C VAL A 488 19.99 12.61 21.49
N ALA A 489 19.75 11.37 21.93
CA ALA A 489 19.10 11.09 23.19
C ALA A 489 20.11 11.08 24.35
N THR A 490 19.81 11.84 25.41
CA THR A 490 20.66 11.98 26.60
C THR A 490 19.86 11.69 27.85
N THR A 491 20.24 10.67 28.61
CA THR A 491 19.72 10.47 29.96
C THR A 491 20.56 11.29 30.95
N ILE A 492 19.92 12.09 31.80
CA ILE A 492 20.59 12.98 32.76
C ILE A 492 20.37 12.52 34.19
N SER A 493 21.37 12.72 35.05
CA SER A 493 21.27 12.32 36.46
C SER A 493 20.85 13.47 37.36
N ALA A 494 19.78 13.24 38.12
CA ALA A 494 19.39 14.02 39.29
C ALA A 494 19.75 13.33 40.61
N ASN A 495 20.74 12.41 40.65
CA ASN A 495 21.20 11.75 41.88
C ASN A 495 21.50 12.75 43.01
N ALA A 496 22.11 13.89 42.67
CA ALA A 496 22.42 14.96 43.60
C ALA A 496 21.17 15.69 44.15
N LEU A 497 19.99 15.54 43.51
CA LEU A 497 18.69 16.10 43.93
C LEU A 497 17.73 15.02 44.47
N ASN A 498 18.13 13.74 44.47
CA ASN A 498 17.34 12.67 45.06
C ASN A 498 17.44 12.69 46.59
N CYS A 499 16.56 11.91 47.24
CA CYS A 499 16.58 11.64 48.67
C CYS A 499 16.40 12.89 49.55
N ARG A 500 15.67 13.89 49.03
CA ARG A 500 15.31 15.14 49.70
C ARG A 500 13.82 15.43 49.54
N ASP A 501 13.40 16.50 50.19
CA ASP A 501 12.10 17.14 50.01
C ASP A 501 11.84 17.52 48.55
N ASP A 502 10.70 18.15 48.29
CA ASP A 502 10.21 18.34 46.93
C ASP A 502 11.03 19.39 46.13
N TYR A 503 11.82 18.91 45.16
CA TYR A 503 12.86 19.65 44.42
C TYR A 503 12.53 19.68 42.91
N ILE A 504 11.25 19.85 42.54
CA ILE A 504 10.87 19.97 41.12
C ILE A 504 11.49 21.23 40.47
N PRO A 505 11.46 22.44 41.08
CA PRO A 505 12.05 23.64 40.46
C PRO A 505 13.55 23.48 40.16
N GLU A 506 14.29 22.86 41.07
CA GLU A 506 15.70 22.52 40.93
C GLU A 506 15.95 21.52 39.78
N ARG A 507 15.04 20.55 39.58
CA ARG A 507 15.08 19.62 38.43
C ARG A 507 14.79 20.34 37.12
N VAL A 508 13.91 21.34 37.12
CA VAL A 508 13.68 22.18 35.92
C VAL A 508 14.94 22.98 35.57
N GLU A 509 15.58 23.61 36.55
CA GLU A 509 16.84 24.34 36.31
C GLU A 509 17.99 23.42 35.90
N LEU A 510 18.03 22.19 36.40
CA LEU A 510 18.96 21.15 35.95
C LEU A 510 18.76 20.84 34.46
N ILE A 511 17.51 20.59 34.01
CA ILE A 511 17.18 20.39 32.59
C ILE A 511 17.67 21.58 31.76
N LEU A 512 17.30 22.81 32.15
CA LEU A 512 17.69 24.01 31.41
C LEU A 512 19.22 24.20 31.35
N GLU A 513 19.94 23.84 32.41
CA GLU A 513 21.40 23.89 32.39
C GLU A 513 22.01 22.86 31.43
N HIS A 514 21.48 21.63 31.38
CA HIS A 514 21.87 20.65 30.36
C HIS A 514 21.59 21.14 28.94
N LEU A 515 20.46 21.83 28.70
CA LEU A 515 20.16 22.43 27.39
C LEU A 515 21.14 23.56 27.00
N ARG A 516 21.63 24.36 27.96
CA ARG A 516 22.70 25.33 27.70
C ARG A 516 23.99 24.62 27.25
N ARG A 517 24.35 23.50 27.87
CA ARG A 517 25.55 22.72 27.47
C ARG A 517 25.37 22.06 26.10
N TRP A 518 24.19 21.52 25.81
CA TRP A 518 23.89 20.96 24.49
C TRP A 518 23.89 22.00 23.37
N ARG A 519 23.37 23.20 23.60
CA ARG A 519 23.54 24.34 22.69
C ARG A 519 25.02 24.67 22.44
N ASP A 520 25.83 24.72 23.49
CA ASP A 520 27.25 25.08 23.34
C ASP A 520 28.03 23.99 22.60
N TRP A 521 27.80 22.71 22.92
CA TRP A 521 28.42 21.57 22.23
C TRP A 521 27.99 21.43 20.76
N SER A 522 26.77 21.82 20.42
CA SER A 522 26.24 21.76 19.05
C SER A 522 26.59 22.96 18.17
N SER A 523 26.93 24.12 18.75
CA SER A 523 27.22 25.34 18.00
C SER A 523 28.70 25.73 17.98
N VAL A 524 29.41 25.55 19.10
CA VAL A 524 30.83 25.94 19.28
C VAL A 524 31.73 24.73 19.55
N GLY A 525 31.16 23.69 20.18
CA GLY A 525 31.91 22.55 20.68
C GLY A 525 32.61 22.85 22.01
N GLY A 526 33.40 21.90 22.48
CA GLY A 526 34.16 22.01 23.73
C GLY A 526 34.22 20.70 24.50
N ALA A 527 34.91 20.69 25.65
CA ALA A 527 35.00 19.50 26.48
C ALA A 527 33.61 19.05 26.99
N PRO A 528 33.33 17.73 27.08
CA PRO A 528 34.23 16.62 26.77
C PRO A 528 34.25 16.20 25.28
N PHE A 529 33.34 16.72 24.45
CA PHE A 529 33.07 16.20 23.11
C PHE A 529 33.91 16.79 21.98
N GLY A 530 34.67 17.86 22.22
CA GLY A 530 35.42 18.55 21.18
C GLY A 530 34.46 19.11 20.13
N ALA A 531 34.65 18.74 18.86
CA ALA A 531 33.81 19.18 17.74
C ALA A 531 32.72 18.15 17.34
N THR A 532 32.60 17.01 18.04
CA THR A 532 31.80 15.84 17.60
C THR A 532 30.33 16.15 17.27
N PHE A 533 29.71 17.10 17.98
CA PHE A 533 28.29 17.46 17.80
C PHE A 533 28.08 18.78 17.03
N VAL A 534 29.14 19.45 16.59
CA VAL A 534 29.06 20.80 16.01
C VAL A 534 28.36 20.76 14.65
N GLY A 535 27.20 21.41 14.54
CA GLY A 535 26.36 21.42 13.35
C GLY A 535 25.53 20.15 13.13
N HIS A 536 25.49 19.23 14.11
CA HIS A 536 24.84 17.92 13.98
C HIS A 536 23.66 17.70 14.93
N VAL A 537 23.32 18.69 15.76
CA VAL A 537 22.20 18.62 16.71
C VAL A 537 21.26 19.80 16.48
N ASP A 538 19.97 19.51 16.30
CA ASP A 538 18.93 20.52 16.08
C ASP A 538 18.32 20.99 17.41
N MET A 539 18.92 22.03 17.98
CA MET A 539 18.44 22.63 19.23
C MET A 539 17.12 23.40 19.11
N GLU A 540 16.58 23.61 17.90
CA GLU A 540 15.28 24.26 17.70
C GLU A 540 14.10 23.28 17.85
N HIS A 541 14.37 21.96 17.93
CA HIS A 541 13.37 20.90 18.10
C HIS A 541 13.69 19.96 19.28
N VAL A 542 13.85 20.49 20.50
CA VAL A 542 14.18 19.67 21.68
C VAL A 542 13.00 18.84 22.17
N GLY A 543 13.20 17.54 22.34
CA GLY A 543 12.31 16.64 23.08
C GLY A 543 12.68 16.51 24.55
N LEU A 544 11.70 16.38 25.44
CA LEU A 544 11.92 16.06 26.85
C LEU A 544 11.16 14.79 27.27
N VAL A 545 11.79 13.95 28.09
CA VAL A 545 11.17 12.77 28.72
C VAL A 545 11.43 12.81 30.21
N GLY A 546 10.44 12.53 31.04
CA GLY A 546 10.64 12.52 32.49
C GLY A 546 9.87 11.41 33.18
N HIS A 547 10.45 10.79 34.21
CA HIS A 547 9.75 9.83 35.08
C HIS A 547 9.50 10.41 36.48
N SER A 548 8.33 10.18 37.09
CA SER A 548 8.03 10.59 38.48
C SER A 548 8.25 12.10 38.71
N ARG A 549 9.03 12.50 39.72
CA ARG A 549 9.47 13.90 39.92
C ARG A 549 10.22 14.49 38.72
N GLY A 550 10.87 13.66 37.90
CA GLY A 550 11.42 14.07 36.60
C GLY A 550 10.33 14.33 35.55
N GLY A 551 9.23 13.57 35.59
CA GLY A 551 8.04 13.73 34.75
C GLY A 551 7.30 15.03 35.00
N GLU A 552 7.23 15.47 36.26
CA GLU A 552 6.72 16.81 36.59
C GLU A 552 7.68 17.90 36.09
N ALA A 553 8.99 17.73 36.32
CA ALA A 553 9.99 18.72 35.92
C ALA A 553 10.03 18.96 34.39
N VAL A 554 9.90 17.92 33.55
CA VAL A 554 9.82 18.12 32.09
C VAL A 554 8.52 18.80 31.67
N ALA A 555 7.41 18.57 32.37
CA ALA A 555 6.13 19.25 32.13
C ALA A 555 6.18 20.75 32.47
N LEU A 556 7.01 21.16 33.44
CA LEU A 556 7.21 22.57 33.82
C LEU A 556 8.29 23.28 33.00
N ALA A 557 9.19 22.54 32.34
CA ALA A 557 10.33 23.10 31.61
C ALA A 557 9.96 24.05 30.45
N PRO A 558 8.91 23.82 29.62
CA PRO A 558 8.52 24.75 28.56
C PRO A 558 8.17 26.14 29.10
N ALA A 559 7.35 26.22 30.15
CA ALA A 559 6.96 27.48 30.79
C ALA A 559 8.16 28.19 31.43
N ARG A 560 9.07 27.42 32.07
CA ARG A 560 10.29 27.97 32.65
C ARG A 560 11.25 28.51 31.59
N LEU A 561 11.40 27.82 30.45
CA LEU A 561 12.20 28.27 29.31
C LEU A 561 11.61 29.55 28.69
N ALA A 562 10.30 29.63 28.50
CA ALA A 562 9.64 30.86 28.05
C ALA A 562 9.90 32.05 29.00
N ALA A 563 9.92 31.82 30.31
CA ALA A 563 10.23 32.84 31.32
C ALA A 563 11.72 33.21 31.41
N THR A 564 12.65 32.39 30.90
CA THR A 564 14.08 32.72 30.82
C THR A 564 14.70 32.03 29.59
N PRO A 565 14.51 32.62 28.39
CA PRO A 565 14.90 31.98 27.14
C PRO A 565 16.39 31.68 27.05
N ILE A 566 16.71 30.51 26.50
CA ILE A 566 18.06 30.14 26.06
C ILE A 566 18.08 30.37 24.54
N ALA A 567 18.91 31.29 24.07
CA ALA A 567 18.98 31.60 22.64
C ALA A 567 19.36 30.36 21.81
N GLY A 568 18.64 30.13 20.71
CA GLY A 568 18.83 28.95 19.85
C GLY A 568 18.38 27.62 20.47
N VAL A 569 17.46 27.66 21.44
CA VAL A 569 16.89 26.46 22.07
C VAL A 569 15.37 26.61 22.16
N ALA A 570 14.63 25.62 21.64
CA ALA A 570 13.18 25.53 21.81
C ALA A 570 12.77 24.08 22.14
N ILE A 571 11.90 23.94 23.15
CA ILE A 571 11.28 22.65 23.50
C ILE A 571 10.08 22.46 22.58
N GLY A 572 10.12 21.42 21.76
CA GLY A 572 9.11 21.11 20.75
C GLY A 572 8.18 19.95 21.11
N SER A 573 8.51 19.12 22.11
CA SER A 573 7.66 18.00 22.52
C SER A 573 8.04 17.47 23.92
N VAL A 574 7.06 17.04 24.72
CA VAL A 574 7.26 16.53 26.09
C VAL A 574 6.53 15.21 26.30
N TRP A 575 7.20 14.25 26.95
CA TRP A 575 6.60 13.00 27.43
C TRP A 575 6.84 12.81 28.94
N SER A 576 5.78 12.57 29.71
CA SER A 576 5.89 12.29 31.14
C SER A 576 5.40 10.87 31.48
N THR A 577 6.25 10.08 32.13
CA THR A 577 5.95 8.72 32.58
C THR A 577 5.72 8.73 34.09
N ALA A 578 4.55 8.29 34.54
CA ALA A 578 4.20 8.22 35.96
C ALA A 578 4.49 9.52 36.76
N PRO A 579 4.20 10.74 36.24
CA PRO A 579 4.68 11.98 36.85
C PRO A 579 4.02 12.28 38.20
N THR A 580 4.76 12.98 39.07
CA THR A 580 4.16 13.70 40.21
C THR A 580 3.49 15.00 39.73
N ASP A 581 2.69 15.66 40.58
CA ASP A 581 2.05 16.95 40.27
C ASP A 581 1.92 17.82 41.53
N TYR A 582 3.04 18.05 42.21
CA TYR A 582 3.06 18.82 43.46
C TYR A 582 2.94 20.34 43.22
N HIS A 583 3.28 20.82 42.03
CA HIS A 583 3.32 22.25 41.69
C HIS A 583 2.15 22.72 40.79
N GLY A 584 1.35 21.83 40.21
CA GLY A 584 0.12 22.20 39.50
C GLY A 584 0.31 22.94 38.17
N GLY A 585 1.48 22.88 37.54
CA GLY A 585 1.73 23.48 36.22
C GLY A 585 1.61 22.47 35.06
N SER A 586 1.38 22.94 33.83
CA SER A 586 1.16 22.07 32.66
C SER A 586 1.88 22.60 31.40
N PRO A 587 2.24 21.72 30.44
CA PRO A 587 3.01 22.06 29.24
C PRO A 587 2.13 22.49 28.04
N SER A 588 1.02 23.21 28.25
CA SER A 588 -0.01 23.47 27.21
C SER A 588 0.47 24.20 25.93
N ALA A 589 1.66 24.80 25.94
CA ALA A 589 2.23 25.49 24.79
C ALA A 589 2.93 24.55 23.77
N VAL A 590 3.15 23.27 24.11
CA VAL A 590 3.87 22.28 23.29
C VAL A 590 3.07 20.98 23.19
N PRO A 591 3.32 20.12 22.19
CA PRO A 591 2.89 18.73 22.20
C PRO A 591 3.24 18.05 23.52
N TYR A 592 2.26 17.41 24.17
CA TYR A 592 2.47 16.69 25.43
C TYR A 592 1.80 15.31 25.47
N ALA A 593 2.58 14.31 25.87
CA ALA A 593 2.09 12.98 26.17
C ALA A 593 2.32 12.58 27.63
N VAL A 594 1.40 11.82 28.22
CA VAL A 594 1.56 11.26 29.57
C VAL A 594 1.19 9.78 29.66
N LEU A 595 2.04 9.00 30.32
CA LEU A 595 1.75 7.63 30.74
C LEU A 595 1.40 7.61 32.23
N VAL A 596 0.24 7.04 32.57
CA VAL A 596 -0.25 6.88 33.94
C VAL A 596 -0.35 5.38 34.27
N PRO A 597 0.44 4.84 35.22
CA PRO A 597 0.39 3.42 35.56
C PRO A 597 -0.75 3.09 36.54
N GLY A 598 -1.47 1.99 36.28
CA GLY A 598 -2.61 1.57 37.11
C GLY A 598 -2.22 0.97 38.45
N CYS A 599 -1.16 0.15 38.48
CA CYS A 599 -0.57 -0.42 39.70
C CYS A 599 0.49 0.51 40.34
N ASP A 600 0.62 1.77 39.92
CA ASP A 600 1.52 2.76 40.52
C ASP A 600 1.26 2.90 42.03
N GLY A 601 2.25 2.57 42.87
CA GLY A 601 2.20 2.63 44.33
C GLY A 601 2.83 3.91 44.91
N ASP A 602 3.83 4.48 44.23
CA ASP A 602 4.49 5.75 44.61
C ASP A 602 3.62 6.99 44.30
N VAL A 603 2.88 6.96 43.19
CA VAL A 603 1.94 8.00 42.75
C VAL A 603 0.53 7.41 42.63
N PRO A 604 -0.07 6.97 43.76
CA PRO A 604 -1.33 6.22 43.75
C PRO A 604 -2.54 7.06 43.34
N LEU A 605 -2.42 8.40 43.37
CA LEU A 605 -3.47 9.34 42.99
C LEU A 605 -3.51 9.66 41.49
N GLY A 606 -2.63 9.09 40.67
CA GLY A 606 -2.69 9.25 39.21
C GLY A 606 -2.44 10.69 38.73
N HIS A 607 -1.55 11.43 39.40
CA HIS A 607 -1.25 12.85 39.17
C HIS A 607 -1.09 13.27 37.70
N GLY A 608 -0.56 12.40 36.83
CA GLY A 608 -0.48 12.67 35.38
C GLY A 608 -1.81 12.96 34.69
N ILE A 609 -2.95 12.51 35.26
CA ILE A 609 -4.29 12.85 34.77
C ILE A 609 -4.57 14.35 34.95
N ALA A 610 -4.27 14.91 36.13
CA ALA A 610 -4.46 16.33 36.40
C ALA A 610 -3.55 17.21 35.53
N ILE A 611 -2.30 16.80 35.26
CA ILE A 611 -1.41 17.52 34.33
C ILE A 611 -1.99 17.51 32.91
N TYR A 612 -2.47 16.36 32.44
CA TYR A 612 -3.08 16.23 31.12
C TYR A 612 -4.29 17.15 30.96
N ASP A 613 -5.27 17.07 31.87
CA ASP A 613 -6.49 17.88 31.78
C ASP A 613 -6.16 19.39 31.84
N ARG A 614 -5.20 19.81 32.67
CA ARG A 614 -4.70 21.21 32.66
C ARG A 614 -3.90 21.59 31.42
N SER A 615 -3.33 20.62 30.70
CA SER A 615 -2.53 20.89 29.49
C SER A 615 -3.40 21.15 28.25
N LEU A 616 -4.66 20.73 28.27
CA LEU A 616 -5.59 20.93 27.15
C LEU A 616 -5.91 22.40 26.85
N LEU A 617 -5.64 23.32 27.79
CA LEU A 617 -5.99 24.74 27.68
C LEU A 617 -4.75 25.65 27.69
N PRO A 618 -4.60 26.58 26.72
CA PRO A 618 -5.44 26.75 25.52
C PRO A 618 -5.24 25.63 24.49
N ALA A 619 -6.24 25.39 23.64
CA ALA A 619 -6.11 24.51 22.49
C ALA A 619 -5.07 25.02 21.48
N GLY A 620 -4.38 24.11 20.79
CA GLY A 620 -3.41 24.46 19.74
C GLY A 620 -2.28 23.46 19.51
N GLN A 621 -2.11 22.46 20.38
CA GLN A 621 -1.09 21.41 20.26
C GLN A 621 -1.72 20.03 20.48
N PRO A 622 -1.22 18.96 19.81
CA PRO A 622 -1.69 17.61 20.05
C PRO A 622 -1.30 17.16 21.46
N HIS A 623 -2.24 16.54 22.15
CA HIS A 623 -2.05 16.02 23.50
C HIS A 623 -2.52 14.57 23.56
N SER A 624 -1.75 13.68 24.21
CA SER A 624 -2.14 12.28 24.39
C SER A 624 -1.92 11.78 25.82
N GLN A 625 -2.78 10.88 26.27
CA GLN A 625 -2.68 10.21 27.57
C GLN A 625 -2.88 8.72 27.38
N VAL A 626 -2.05 7.92 28.03
CA VAL A 626 -2.23 6.47 28.12
C VAL A 626 -2.26 6.02 29.58
N PHE A 627 -3.37 5.40 29.96
CA PHE A 627 -3.48 4.69 31.22
C PHE A 627 -3.14 3.22 30.99
N PHE A 628 -2.07 2.75 31.64
CA PHE A 628 -1.55 1.39 31.50
C PHE A 628 -1.98 0.58 32.72
N VAL A 629 -3.09 -0.15 32.57
CA VAL A 629 -3.89 -0.68 33.68
C VAL A 629 -3.10 -1.54 34.68
N ALA A 630 -2.14 -2.33 34.20
CA ALA A 630 -1.39 -3.29 34.99
C ALA A 630 0.03 -2.85 35.37
N ALA A 631 0.45 -1.63 35.00
CA ALA A 631 1.83 -1.17 35.19
C ALA A 631 2.08 -0.56 36.58
N ASN A 632 3.21 -0.88 37.21
CA ASN A 632 3.71 -0.25 38.45
C ASN A 632 4.57 1.00 38.18
N HIS A 633 5.12 1.64 39.22
CA HIS A 633 5.91 2.86 39.06
C HIS A 633 7.33 2.58 38.54
N ASN A 634 7.98 1.54 39.04
CA ASN A 634 9.42 1.34 38.93
C ASN A 634 9.90 0.69 37.63
N TYR A 635 9.12 -0.23 37.07
CA TYR A 635 9.56 -1.11 35.97
C TYR A 635 9.83 -0.42 34.63
N PHE A 636 9.61 0.90 34.51
CA PHE A 636 10.07 1.70 33.36
C PHE A 636 11.59 1.96 33.37
N SER A 637 12.31 1.61 34.44
CA SER A 637 13.78 1.66 34.54
C SER A 637 14.39 0.25 34.43
N THR A 638 15.64 0.14 33.99
CA THR A 638 16.41 -1.11 34.11
C THR A 638 16.99 -1.34 35.50
N GLU A 639 17.02 -0.29 36.34
CA GLU A 639 17.71 -0.30 37.63
C GLU A 639 16.78 -0.31 38.84
N TRP A 640 15.52 0.10 38.70
CA TRP A 640 14.52 0.04 39.79
C TRP A 640 13.80 -1.30 39.70
N ARG A 641 14.32 -2.31 40.41
CA ARG A 641 13.93 -3.72 40.20
C ARG A 641 12.95 -4.25 41.22
N TYR A 642 12.65 -3.48 42.25
CA TYR A 642 11.59 -3.77 43.20
C TYR A 642 10.26 -3.22 42.70
N ASP A 643 9.26 -4.09 42.69
CA ASP A 643 7.84 -3.74 42.77
C ASP A 643 7.62 -2.75 43.94
N ASP A 644 6.98 -1.62 43.67
CA ASP A 644 6.58 -0.60 44.65
C ASP A 644 5.17 -0.85 45.24
N ASN A 645 4.38 -1.70 44.59
CA ASN A 645 3.01 -2.10 44.93
C ASN A 645 2.96 -3.39 45.78
N LEU A 646 4.05 -3.74 46.48
CA LEU A 646 4.21 -4.96 47.31
C LEU A 646 3.13 -5.18 48.41
N LEU A 647 2.39 -4.14 48.79
CA LEU A 647 1.27 -4.22 49.74
C LEU A 647 -0.11 -4.23 49.07
N SER A 648 -0.17 -4.35 47.74
CA SER A 648 -1.36 -4.18 46.91
C SER A 648 -2.09 -2.86 47.21
N LEU A 649 -1.34 -1.77 47.21
CA LEU A 649 -1.81 -0.42 47.54
C LEU A 649 -2.78 0.12 46.50
N THR A 650 -2.54 -0.19 45.22
CA THR A 650 -3.36 0.29 44.10
C THR A 650 -3.88 -0.84 43.21
N CYS A 651 -3.11 -1.91 43.01
CA CYS A 651 -3.62 -3.12 42.34
C CYS A 651 -3.20 -4.41 43.05
N TRP A 652 -3.84 -5.53 42.75
CA TRP A 652 -3.40 -6.83 43.28
C TRP A 652 -2.10 -7.26 42.58
N SER A 653 -1.10 -7.74 43.31
CA SER A 653 0.24 -8.03 42.75
C SER A 653 0.29 -9.11 41.67
N TRP A 654 -0.76 -9.91 41.51
CA TRP A 654 -0.92 -10.88 40.41
C TRP A 654 -1.67 -10.33 39.18
N ASP A 655 -2.20 -9.11 39.27
CA ASP A 655 -2.73 -8.35 38.14
C ASP A 655 -1.62 -7.48 37.48
N GLU A 656 -0.46 -7.34 38.12
CA GLU A 656 0.67 -6.52 37.66
C GLU A 656 1.39 -7.10 36.43
N ILE A 657 1.79 -6.22 35.52
CA ILE A 657 2.51 -6.58 34.29
C ILE A 657 4.03 -6.42 34.45
N GLY A 658 4.78 -7.44 34.03
CA GLY A 658 6.22 -7.50 34.29
C GLY A 658 7.06 -6.47 33.52
N ALA A 659 8.25 -6.17 34.04
CA ALA A 659 9.16 -5.14 33.52
C ALA A 659 9.63 -5.28 32.06
N ARG A 660 9.41 -6.42 31.39
CA ARG A 660 9.62 -6.50 29.94
C ARG A 660 8.52 -5.76 29.19
N ALA A 661 7.27 -5.96 29.58
CA ALA A 661 6.11 -5.38 28.91
C ALA A 661 6.02 -3.87 29.15
N GLN A 662 6.26 -3.40 30.39
CA GLN A 662 6.30 -1.96 30.69
C GLN A 662 7.30 -1.19 29.83
N ARG A 663 8.52 -1.73 29.68
CA ARG A 663 9.56 -1.10 28.87
C ARG A 663 9.30 -1.24 27.38
N GLY A 664 8.86 -2.41 26.91
CA GLY A 664 8.57 -2.63 25.48
C GLY A 664 7.43 -1.75 24.95
N MET A 665 6.39 -1.53 25.77
CA MET A 665 5.35 -0.54 25.51
C MET A 665 5.92 0.88 25.46
N LEU A 666 6.76 1.26 26.42
CA LEU A 666 7.31 2.62 26.49
C LEU A 666 8.28 2.91 25.34
N GLU A 667 9.15 1.97 24.94
CA GLU A 667 10.03 2.12 23.77
C GLU A 667 9.23 2.42 22.49
N ALA A 668 8.18 1.63 22.24
CA ALA A 668 7.40 1.74 21.02
C ALA A 668 6.53 3.02 20.99
N THR A 669 5.91 3.38 22.11
CA THR A 669 5.04 4.56 22.20
C THR A 669 5.83 5.87 22.23
N LEU A 670 6.97 5.91 22.93
CA LEU A 670 7.82 7.10 23.04
C LEU A 670 8.46 7.49 21.71
N ALA A 671 8.98 6.51 20.96
CA ALA A 671 9.54 6.78 19.65
C ALA A 671 8.46 7.26 18.66
N ALA A 672 7.27 6.64 18.68
CA ALA A 672 6.16 7.03 17.81
C ALA A 672 5.67 8.45 18.09
N TRP A 673 5.67 8.83 19.37
CA TRP A 673 5.32 10.17 19.79
C TRP A 673 6.28 11.24 19.25
N PHE A 674 7.59 11.03 19.38
CA PHE A 674 8.56 11.99 18.86
C PHE A 674 8.62 12.00 17.33
N ASP A 675 8.50 10.84 16.67
CA ASP A 675 8.41 10.78 15.21
C ASP A 675 7.19 11.53 14.67
N GLY A 676 6.08 11.57 15.42
CA GLY A 676 4.88 12.36 15.09
C GLY A 676 4.85 13.80 15.58
N THR A 677 5.81 14.27 16.40
CA THR A 677 5.77 15.63 17.01
C THR A 677 7.05 16.47 16.91
N LEU A 678 8.21 15.85 16.67
CA LEU A 678 9.48 16.55 16.45
C LEU A 678 10.00 16.42 15.03
N ALA A 679 9.68 15.33 14.32
CA ALA A 679 10.10 15.19 12.93
C ALA A 679 9.32 16.16 12.02
N PRO A 680 9.99 16.88 11.10
CA PRO A 680 9.31 17.76 10.14
C PRO A 680 8.31 17.00 9.27
N GLY A 681 7.02 17.32 9.40
CA GLY A 681 5.95 16.63 8.68
C GLY A 681 5.61 15.24 9.23
N GLY A 682 6.02 14.92 10.47
CA GLY A 682 5.58 13.72 11.17
C GLY A 682 4.08 13.72 11.46
N GLU A 683 3.48 12.52 11.46
CA GLU A 683 2.09 12.30 11.84
C GLU A 683 2.03 11.36 13.05
N LEU A 684 1.09 11.58 13.96
CA LEU A 684 0.90 10.71 15.13
C LEU A 684 0.20 9.40 14.73
N GLU A 685 0.78 8.28 15.19
CA GLU A 685 0.20 6.95 15.00
C GLU A 685 -1.26 6.86 15.49
N PRO A 686 -2.16 6.12 14.80
CA PRO A 686 -3.57 6.05 15.14
C PRO A 686 -3.87 5.67 16.60
N PHE A 687 -3.07 4.77 17.20
CA PHE A 687 -3.23 4.38 18.60
C PHE A 687 -2.87 5.52 19.58
N LEU A 688 -1.90 6.39 19.25
CA LEU A 688 -1.56 7.59 20.04
C LEU A 688 -2.69 8.63 19.98
N ARG A 689 -3.48 8.62 18.90
CA ARG A 689 -4.65 9.48 18.71
C ARG A 689 -5.97 8.90 19.27
N ALA A 690 -5.91 7.73 19.91
CA ALA A 690 -7.04 6.92 20.37
C ALA A 690 -7.96 6.34 19.27
N ASP A 691 -7.56 6.42 18.00
CA ASP A 691 -8.32 5.91 16.84
C ASP A 691 -8.29 4.37 16.72
N GLY A 692 -7.39 3.71 17.43
CA GLY A 692 -7.16 2.27 17.32
C GLY A 692 -6.72 1.60 18.62
N GLU A 693 -6.73 0.26 18.61
CA GLU A 693 -6.18 -0.56 19.70
C GLU A 693 -4.65 -0.58 19.67
N THR A 694 -4.03 -1.13 20.71
CA THR A 694 -2.57 -1.34 20.76
C THR A 694 -2.12 -2.22 19.58
N PRO A 695 -1.10 -1.80 18.79
CA PRO A 695 -0.51 -2.62 17.74
C PRO A 695 -0.03 -3.99 18.25
N LEU A 696 -0.42 -5.07 17.58
CA LEU A 696 -0.08 -6.45 17.96
C LEU A 696 1.43 -6.72 17.89
N GLY A 697 2.17 -6.01 17.04
CA GLY A 697 3.63 -6.05 17.03
C GLY A 697 4.26 -5.54 18.34
N ILE A 698 3.61 -4.59 19.02
CA ILE A 698 4.06 -4.07 20.33
C ILE A 698 3.75 -5.09 21.43
N GLU A 699 2.58 -5.75 21.40
CA GLU A 699 2.25 -6.84 22.33
C GLU A 699 3.21 -8.03 22.17
N ALA A 700 3.56 -8.39 20.93
CA ALA A 700 4.55 -9.41 20.63
C ALA A 700 5.98 -9.03 21.12
N TRP A 701 6.37 -7.76 21.00
CA TRP A 701 7.64 -7.26 21.57
C TRP A 701 7.66 -7.33 23.10
N ALA A 702 6.59 -6.84 23.72
CA ALA A 702 6.34 -6.91 25.16
C ALA A 702 6.28 -8.35 25.68
N ASN A 703 5.89 -9.31 24.84
CA ASN A 703 5.55 -10.69 25.20
C ASN A 703 4.44 -10.73 26.25
N SER A 704 3.41 -9.91 26.05
CA SER A 704 2.20 -9.82 26.87
C SER A 704 1.13 -9.04 26.13
N ASP A 705 -0.13 -9.44 26.29
CA ASP A 705 -1.29 -8.59 25.99
C ASP A 705 -1.19 -7.31 26.83
N LEU A 706 -1.61 -6.16 26.28
CA LEU A 706 -1.47 -4.83 26.88
C LEU A 706 -2.83 -4.10 26.99
N ASP A 707 -3.39 -3.98 28.21
CA ASP A 707 -4.55 -3.11 28.49
C ASP A 707 -4.08 -1.65 28.58
N LEU A 708 -4.06 -0.98 27.42
CA LEU A 708 -3.76 0.44 27.25
C LEU A 708 -5.03 1.21 26.90
N ARG A 709 -5.34 2.22 27.72
CA ARG A 709 -6.53 3.06 27.57
C ARG A 709 -6.08 4.45 27.18
N TRP A 710 -6.63 4.98 26.09
CA TRP A 710 -6.12 6.18 25.45
C TRP A 710 -7.10 7.35 25.54
N SER A 711 -6.52 8.53 25.74
CA SER A 711 -7.17 9.82 25.53
C SER A 711 -6.28 10.65 24.63
N HIS A 712 -6.91 11.45 23.79
CA HIS A 712 -6.24 12.32 22.85
C HIS A 712 -7.09 13.56 22.59
N ALA A 713 -6.42 14.71 22.46
CA ALA A 713 -6.98 15.95 21.96
C ALA A 713 -6.13 16.43 20.78
N ALA A 714 -6.80 16.77 19.67
CA ALA A 714 -6.13 17.24 18.46
C ALA A 714 -5.53 18.65 18.65
N SER A 715 -4.61 19.02 17.75
CA SER A 715 -4.07 20.38 17.64
C SER A 715 -5.15 21.38 17.20
N VAL A 716 -5.96 21.00 16.22
CA VAL A 716 -7.12 21.73 15.72
C VAL A 716 -8.39 21.03 16.19
N ARG A 717 -9.22 21.72 16.97
CA ARG A 717 -10.53 21.23 17.39
C ARG A 717 -11.54 22.35 17.64
N THR A 718 -12.81 22.04 17.43
CA THR A 718 -13.94 22.93 17.71
C THR A 718 -14.69 22.35 18.91
N ALA A 719 -14.53 22.98 20.08
CA ALA A 719 -15.22 22.57 21.28
C ALA A 719 -16.74 22.79 21.14
N ILE A 720 -17.51 21.73 21.36
CA ILE A 720 -18.98 21.72 21.35
C ILE A 720 -19.47 21.83 22.80
N ASP A 721 -18.96 20.99 23.70
CA ASP A 721 -19.33 21.00 25.11
C ASP A 721 -18.25 20.40 26.02
N ASP A 722 -17.79 21.17 26.99
CA ASP A 722 -16.89 20.78 28.08
C ASP A 722 -17.58 20.89 29.46
N PHE A 723 -18.85 21.29 29.49
CA PHE A 723 -19.64 21.62 30.69
C PHE A 723 -19.10 22.76 31.57
N SER A 724 -18.09 23.53 31.12
CA SER A 724 -17.58 24.72 31.80
C SER A 724 -18.34 26.01 31.44
N GLY A 725 -19.11 25.96 30.33
CA GLY A 725 -19.83 27.09 29.76
C GLY A 725 -20.96 27.69 30.61
N ALA A 726 -21.27 28.96 30.35
CA ALA A 726 -22.38 29.65 31.03
C ALA A 726 -23.74 29.04 30.65
N GLY A 727 -24.43 28.44 31.62
CA GLY A 727 -25.69 27.71 31.41
C GLY A 727 -25.53 26.19 31.36
N ALA A 728 -24.31 25.67 31.50
CA ALA A 728 -24.07 24.25 31.69
C ALA A 728 -24.81 23.69 32.94
N PRO A 729 -25.22 22.41 32.93
CA PRO A 729 -25.10 21.47 31.80
C PRO A 729 -26.21 21.61 30.75
N ALA A 730 -27.16 22.53 30.90
CA ALA A 730 -28.36 22.64 30.05
C ALA A 730 -28.12 23.33 28.69
N VAL A 731 -26.99 24.04 28.56
CA VAL A 731 -26.58 24.74 27.34
C VAL A 731 -25.09 24.45 27.09
N ASN A 732 -24.75 24.09 25.85
CA ASN A 732 -23.39 23.81 25.42
C ASN A 732 -22.62 25.07 24.97
N LEU A 733 -21.35 24.92 24.59
CA LEU A 733 -20.49 26.05 24.18
C LEU A 733 -20.94 26.72 22.86
N LEU A 734 -21.75 26.03 22.05
CA LEU A 734 -22.39 26.60 20.85
C LEU A 734 -23.63 27.46 21.19
N GLY A 735 -23.99 27.58 22.47
CA GLY A 735 -25.20 28.26 22.92
C GLY A 735 -26.49 27.49 22.64
N ARG A 736 -26.39 26.17 22.41
CA ARG A 736 -27.50 25.28 22.04
C ARG A 736 -27.92 24.40 23.22
N PRO A 737 -29.18 23.95 23.28
CA PRO A 737 -29.70 23.17 24.40
C PRO A 737 -29.15 21.74 24.44
N ASN A 738 -28.85 21.28 25.66
CA ASN A 738 -28.61 19.88 25.98
C ASN A 738 -29.83 19.28 26.67
N THR A 739 -30.13 18.02 26.39
CA THR A 739 -31.26 17.29 26.99
C THR A 739 -30.81 15.93 27.53
N PHE A 740 -31.10 15.67 28.81
CA PHE A 740 -30.76 14.42 29.49
C PHE A 740 -32.04 13.75 30.00
N SER A 741 -32.59 12.83 29.21
CA SER A 741 -33.88 12.18 29.47
C SER A 741 -33.72 10.76 29.98
N GLY A 742 -34.59 10.34 30.91
CA GLY A 742 -34.67 8.95 31.40
C GLY A 742 -33.62 8.53 32.43
N TYR A 743 -32.59 9.34 32.68
CA TYR A 743 -31.58 9.07 33.72
C TYR A 743 -32.15 9.11 35.14
N SER A 744 -31.61 8.28 36.03
CA SER A 744 -31.87 8.35 37.48
C SER A 744 -31.05 9.45 38.16
N THR A 745 -29.88 9.80 37.60
CA THR A 745 -29.17 11.06 37.90
C THR A 745 -28.55 11.64 36.65
N SER A 746 -28.72 12.95 36.46
CA SER A 746 -28.05 13.76 35.45
C SER A 746 -27.63 15.09 36.09
N ARG A 747 -26.32 15.32 36.23
CA ARG A 747 -25.77 16.57 36.82
C ARG A 747 -24.37 16.86 36.30
N SER A 748 -24.00 18.14 36.27
CA SER A 748 -22.60 18.54 36.08
C SER A 748 -21.75 18.18 37.31
N CYS A 749 -20.51 17.83 37.03
CA CYS A 749 -19.39 17.66 37.94
C CYS A 749 -18.42 18.79 37.66
N SER A 750 -18.00 19.47 38.72
CA SER A 750 -16.93 20.47 38.64
C SER A 750 -16.02 20.33 39.86
N GLN A 751 -14.71 20.41 39.68
CA GLN A 751 -13.71 20.46 40.76
C GLN A 751 -13.99 19.46 41.90
N ASN A 752 -14.06 18.17 41.55
CA ASN A 752 -14.31 17.05 42.48
C ASN A 752 -15.70 17.00 43.16
N GLY A 753 -16.66 17.83 42.72
CA GLY A 753 -18.03 17.86 43.22
C GLY A 753 -18.88 16.60 42.96
N CYS A 754 -18.31 15.55 42.36
CA CYS A 754 -19.00 14.29 42.03
C CYS A 754 -18.62 13.09 42.91
N ASP A 755 -18.35 13.37 44.19
CA ASP A 755 -18.18 12.35 45.24
C ASP A 755 -17.06 11.34 44.88
N THR A 756 -15.94 11.88 44.38
CA THR A 756 -14.72 11.12 44.04
C THR A 756 -13.67 11.28 45.13
N SER A 757 -12.86 10.25 45.31
CA SER A 757 -11.59 10.33 46.04
C SER A 757 -10.41 10.77 45.16
N PHE A 758 -10.67 11.17 43.91
CA PHE A 758 -9.67 11.46 42.87
C PHE A 758 -9.95 12.80 42.20
N ASP A 759 -8.87 13.50 41.87
CA ASP A 759 -8.86 14.84 41.33
C ASP A 759 -9.06 14.81 39.80
N HIS A 760 -10.20 15.33 39.34
CA HIS A 760 -10.47 15.57 37.93
C HIS A 760 -10.70 17.09 37.78
N PRO A 761 -9.70 17.84 37.29
CA PRO A 761 -9.79 19.30 37.24
C PRO A 761 -10.68 19.80 36.10
N HIS A 762 -11.13 18.90 35.21
CA HIS A 762 -12.03 19.21 34.11
C HIS A 762 -13.50 19.02 34.51
N ASP A 763 -14.36 19.93 34.05
CA ASP A 763 -15.81 19.79 34.22
C ASP A 763 -16.34 18.65 33.35
N ALA A 764 -17.38 17.95 33.81
CA ALA A 764 -17.94 16.78 33.14
C ALA A 764 -19.42 16.56 33.49
N MET A 765 -20.13 15.78 32.67
CA MET A 765 -21.52 15.38 32.95
C MET A 765 -21.58 13.99 33.56
N PHE A 766 -22.09 13.87 34.79
CA PHE A 766 -22.41 12.58 35.42
C PHE A 766 -23.81 12.11 35.02
N LEU A 767 -23.86 10.91 34.48
CA LEU A 767 -25.06 10.23 34.01
C LEU A 767 -25.16 8.85 34.68
N SER A 768 -26.31 8.54 35.27
CA SER A 768 -26.60 7.22 35.82
C SER A 768 -28.03 6.77 35.55
N TRP A 769 -28.23 5.45 35.44
CA TRP A 769 -29.53 4.85 35.14
C TRP A 769 -29.68 3.49 35.83
N ASP A 770 -30.94 3.11 36.09
CA ASP A 770 -31.34 1.84 36.70
C ASP A 770 -32.72 1.44 36.14
N GLY A 771 -32.73 1.12 34.85
CA GLY A 771 -33.89 0.89 34.00
C GLY A 771 -34.12 1.99 32.96
N GLY A 772 -35.10 1.75 32.07
CA GLY A 772 -35.49 2.68 31.00
C GLY A 772 -34.58 2.65 29.78
N THR A 773 -34.79 3.61 28.86
CA THR A 773 -33.98 3.87 27.66
C THR A 773 -33.48 5.32 27.72
N PRO A 774 -32.48 5.62 28.57
CA PRO A 774 -32.05 6.99 28.80
C PRO A 774 -31.23 7.51 27.62
N VAL A 775 -31.43 8.78 27.28
CA VAL A 775 -30.80 9.44 26.13
C VAL A 775 -30.22 10.77 26.58
N ALA A 776 -28.93 10.96 26.36
CA ALA A 776 -28.27 12.26 26.40
C ALA A 776 -28.18 12.82 24.98
N SER A 777 -28.53 14.09 24.79
CA SER A 777 -28.65 14.72 23.48
C SER A 777 -28.11 16.14 23.51
N TRP A 778 -27.29 16.47 22.50
CA TRP A 778 -26.67 17.78 22.31
C TRP A 778 -27.10 18.34 20.96
N ASP A 779 -27.79 19.49 20.96
CA ASP A 779 -28.10 20.24 19.74
C ASP A 779 -26.83 20.90 19.20
N LEU A 780 -26.49 20.58 17.95
CA LEU A 780 -25.31 21.09 17.24
C LEU A 780 -25.65 22.31 16.37
N GLY A 781 -26.94 22.54 16.10
CA GLY A 781 -27.43 23.77 15.47
C GLY A 781 -27.08 23.94 13.99
N GLY A 782 -26.75 22.86 13.28
CA GLY A 782 -26.28 22.90 11.88
C GLY A 782 -24.79 23.16 11.78
N LEU A 783 -23.98 22.45 12.56
CA LEU A 783 -22.53 22.61 12.63
C LEU A 783 -21.84 21.99 11.41
N ASP A 784 -21.05 22.79 10.68
CA ASP A 784 -20.23 22.30 9.57
C ASP A 784 -19.05 21.48 10.10
N ALA A 785 -19.01 20.22 9.68
CA ALA A 785 -17.98 19.24 10.00
C ALA A 785 -17.28 18.68 8.74
N THR A 786 -17.48 19.29 7.56
CA THR A 786 -16.90 18.81 6.29
C THR A 786 -15.37 18.71 6.28
N GLY A 787 -14.69 19.52 7.10
CA GLY A 787 -13.24 19.50 7.29
C GLY A 787 -12.74 18.74 8.54
N ALA A 788 -13.63 18.11 9.30
CA ALA A 788 -13.27 17.40 10.53
C ALA A 788 -12.87 15.95 10.25
N ALA A 789 -11.78 15.49 10.87
CA ALA A 789 -11.35 14.09 10.82
C ALA A 789 -12.28 13.18 11.64
N GLY A 790 -12.80 13.70 12.74
CA GLY A 790 -13.76 12.99 13.56
C GLY A 790 -14.57 13.87 14.51
N PHE A 791 -15.65 13.29 15.02
CA PHE A 791 -16.38 13.80 16.19
C PHE A 791 -15.86 13.03 17.40
N SER A 792 -15.31 13.71 18.40
CA SER A 792 -14.80 13.07 19.61
C SER A 792 -15.49 13.55 20.89
N PHE A 793 -15.47 12.68 21.89
CA PHE A 793 -15.86 12.96 23.27
C PHE A 793 -15.03 12.09 24.21
N ARG A 794 -14.82 12.55 25.45
CA ARG A 794 -14.16 11.76 26.49
C ARG A 794 -15.17 11.14 27.44
N MET A 795 -14.96 9.89 27.84
CA MET A 795 -15.82 9.21 28.83
C MET A 795 -15.10 8.16 29.69
N VAL A 796 -15.66 7.90 30.87
CA VAL A 796 -15.20 6.85 31.78
C VAL A 796 -16.36 6.11 32.44
N SER A 797 -16.20 4.80 32.59
CA SER A 797 -17.05 3.94 33.40
C SER A 797 -16.80 4.20 34.90
N ARG A 798 -17.78 4.78 35.59
CA ARG A 798 -17.67 5.18 37.01
C ARG A 798 -17.52 4.00 37.97
N ARG A 799 -16.81 4.19 39.08
CA ARG A 799 -16.93 3.31 40.25
C ARG A 799 -18.30 3.51 40.90
N SER A 800 -19.16 2.50 40.82
CA SER A 800 -20.56 2.57 41.26
C SER A 800 -21.18 1.18 41.34
N THR A 801 -22.08 0.95 42.30
CA THR A 801 -22.85 -0.30 42.40
C THR A 801 -23.79 -0.53 41.20
N LEU A 802 -24.08 0.51 40.42
CA LEU A 802 -24.78 0.39 39.14
C LEU A 802 -23.91 -0.30 38.07
N ASN A 803 -22.59 -0.18 38.17
CA ASN A 803 -21.62 -0.84 37.29
C ASN A 803 -21.13 -2.19 37.83
N ASP A 804 -21.61 -2.65 39.00
CA ASP A 804 -21.26 -3.99 39.54
C ASP A 804 -21.57 -5.08 38.51
N GLY A 805 -20.53 -5.83 38.10
CA GLY A 805 -20.62 -6.91 37.11
C GLY A 805 -20.54 -6.47 35.64
N ILE A 806 -20.40 -5.17 35.36
CA ILE A 806 -20.15 -4.65 34.01
C ILE A 806 -18.66 -4.79 33.67
N VAL A 807 -18.37 -5.35 32.50
CA VAL A 807 -16.98 -5.50 31.99
C VAL A 807 -16.59 -4.41 30.99
N GLU A 808 -17.55 -3.90 30.22
CA GLU A 808 -17.40 -2.79 29.29
C GLU A 808 -18.72 -2.01 29.19
N GLN A 809 -18.62 -0.70 28.93
CA GLN A 809 -19.79 0.15 28.71
C GLN A 809 -20.27 -0.02 27.27
N LEU A 810 -21.56 -0.31 27.11
CA LEU A 810 -22.20 -0.52 25.81
C LEU A 810 -23.26 0.56 25.59
N PHE A 811 -22.99 1.47 24.65
CA PHE A 811 -23.89 2.55 24.26
C PHE A 811 -24.20 2.50 22.77
N LEU A 812 -25.28 3.19 22.40
CA LEU A 812 -25.68 3.42 21.03
C LEU A 812 -25.42 4.90 20.72
N VAL A 813 -24.56 5.15 19.73
CA VAL A 813 -24.18 6.49 19.31
C VAL A 813 -25.03 6.89 18.11
N ARG A 814 -25.62 8.09 18.12
CA ARG A 814 -26.31 8.68 16.97
C ARG A 814 -25.72 10.02 16.58
N LEU A 815 -25.59 10.22 15.27
CA LEU A 815 -25.39 11.53 14.65
C LEU A 815 -26.55 11.80 13.70
N VAL A 816 -27.13 12.99 13.78
CA VAL A 816 -28.27 13.42 12.95
C VAL A 816 -27.87 14.70 12.23
N ASP A 817 -28.05 14.76 10.91
CA ASP A 817 -27.82 15.98 10.12
C ASP A 817 -29.03 16.95 10.19
N GLY A 818 -28.91 18.09 9.52
CA GLY A 818 -29.93 19.15 9.49
C GLY A 818 -31.20 18.77 8.70
N ASP A 819 -31.10 17.81 7.78
CA ASP A 819 -32.23 17.27 7.01
C ASP A 819 -32.95 16.12 7.75
N GLY A 820 -32.32 15.59 8.82
CA GLY A 820 -32.86 14.53 9.67
C GLY A 820 -32.37 13.12 9.32
N THR A 821 -31.39 12.99 8.42
CA THR A 821 -30.69 11.72 8.18
C THR A 821 -29.94 11.33 9.44
N THR A 822 -30.11 10.10 9.90
CA THR A 822 -29.48 9.59 11.11
C THR A 822 -28.49 8.48 10.77
N VAL A 823 -27.28 8.56 11.31
CA VAL A 823 -26.36 7.42 11.43
C VAL A 823 -26.40 6.93 12.87
N GLU A 824 -26.49 5.61 13.04
CA GLU A 824 -26.55 4.94 14.34
C GLU A 824 -25.57 3.75 14.34
N PHE A 825 -24.77 3.61 15.40
CA PHE A 825 -23.85 2.49 15.58
C PHE A 825 -23.59 2.21 17.08
N PRO A 826 -23.33 0.94 17.48
CA PRO A 826 -22.81 0.61 18.79
C PRO A 826 -21.46 1.27 19.06
N LEU A 827 -21.24 1.76 20.27
CA LEU A 827 -19.97 2.36 20.70
C LEU A 827 -18.76 1.46 20.38
N THR A 828 -18.92 0.15 20.57
CA THR A 828 -17.90 -0.88 20.34
C THR A 828 -17.41 -1.00 18.92
N ASP A 829 -18.14 -0.47 17.94
CA ASP A 829 -17.76 -0.48 16.53
C ASP A 829 -16.72 0.62 16.23
N VAL A 830 -16.55 1.56 17.17
CA VAL A 830 -15.56 2.66 17.13
C VAL A 830 -14.51 2.51 18.24
N ARG A 831 -14.93 2.30 19.49
CA ARG A 831 -14.02 2.20 20.65
C ARG A 831 -14.64 1.35 21.76
N ARG A 832 -13.88 0.40 22.32
CA ARG A 832 -14.24 -0.24 23.58
C ARG A 832 -13.93 0.71 24.74
N VAL A 833 -14.87 0.82 25.68
CA VAL A 833 -14.69 1.54 26.95
C VAL A 833 -14.86 0.54 28.10
N PRO A 834 -13.80 -0.21 28.46
CA PRO A 834 -13.89 -1.22 29.51
C PRO A 834 -14.18 -0.58 30.86
N HIS A 835 -14.89 -1.29 31.74
CA HIS A 835 -14.84 -0.95 33.16
C HIS A 835 -13.42 -1.19 33.68
N LEU A 836 -13.07 -0.57 34.81
CA LEU A 836 -11.83 -0.90 35.47
C LEU A 836 -12.03 -2.22 36.25
N TYR A 837 -10.93 -2.79 36.75
CA TYR A 837 -11.02 -3.89 37.70
C TYR A 837 -11.22 -3.30 39.10
N THR A 838 -11.89 -4.02 40.00
CA THR A 838 -12.22 -3.56 41.36
C THR A 838 -11.04 -3.07 42.21
N SER A 839 -9.82 -3.48 41.86
CA SER A 839 -8.54 -2.95 42.33
C SER A 839 -8.28 -1.52 41.83
N ASN A 840 -8.35 -1.32 40.51
CA ASN A 840 -8.03 -0.06 39.82
C ASN A 840 -9.20 0.93 39.70
N ASP A 841 -10.44 0.56 40.03
CA ASP A 841 -11.67 1.38 39.93
C ASP A 841 -11.57 2.79 40.57
N VAL A 842 -10.59 3.02 41.43
CA VAL A 842 -10.33 4.34 42.01
C VAL A 842 -9.68 5.32 41.04
N LYS A 843 -8.90 4.86 40.05
CA LYS A 843 -8.20 5.68 39.05
C LYS A 843 -9.09 5.91 37.82
N GLU A 844 -10.18 6.66 37.99
CA GLU A 844 -11.13 6.99 36.90
C GLU A 844 -10.46 7.85 35.80
N MET A 845 -10.14 7.24 34.65
CA MET A 845 -9.51 7.91 33.50
C MET A 845 -10.47 8.05 32.31
N LEU A 846 -10.65 9.30 31.86
CA LEU A 846 -11.53 9.73 30.77
C LEU A 846 -10.94 9.40 29.38
N GLN A 847 -11.32 8.27 28.81
CA GLN A 847 -10.87 7.78 27.50
C GLN A 847 -11.52 8.58 26.35
N THR A 848 -10.76 8.87 25.29
CA THR A 848 -11.32 9.48 24.08
C THR A 848 -12.02 8.41 23.23
N VAL A 849 -13.26 8.70 22.84
CA VAL A 849 -13.98 8.03 21.76
C VAL A 849 -13.98 8.99 20.58
N ARG A 850 -13.50 8.56 19.40
CA ARG A 850 -13.50 9.38 18.18
C ARG A 850 -14.21 8.66 17.04
N VAL A 851 -15.32 9.24 16.57
CA VAL A 851 -16.12 8.76 15.43
C VAL A 851 -15.50 9.31 14.15
N PRO A 852 -15.00 8.46 13.21
CA PRO A 852 -14.35 8.92 11.98
C PRO A 852 -15.38 9.41 10.96
N LEU A 853 -15.60 10.73 10.91
CA LEU A 853 -16.66 11.35 10.09
C LEU A 853 -16.54 11.08 8.58
N PRO A 854 -15.35 11.11 7.94
CA PRO A 854 -15.22 10.79 6.52
C PRO A 854 -15.62 9.35 6.18
N ALA A 855 -15.27 8.39 7.04
CA ALA A 855 -15.67 7.00 6.88
C ALA A 855 -17.18 6.82 7.10
N LEU A 856 -17.73 7.44 8.15
CA LEU A 856 -19.15 7.43 8.48
C LEU A 856 -20.03 7.92 7.30
N ALA A 857 -19.64 9.04 6.69
CA ALA A 857 -20.33 9.62 5.53
C ALA A 857 -20.21 8.73 4.27
N ALA A 858 -19.06 8.09 4.05
CA ALA A 858 -18.88 7.15 2.94
C ALA A 858 -19.81 5.92 3.04
N PHE A 859 -20.12 5.47 4.26
CA PHE A 859 -21.06 4.37 4.49
C PHE A 859 -22.54 4.78 4.55
N THR A 860 -22.85 6.08 4.66
CA THR A 860 -24.24 6.58 4.73
C THR A 860 -24.54 7.59 3.61
N PRO A 861 -24.95 7.13 2.41
CA PRO A 861 -25.29 8.00 1.30
C PRO A 861 -26.38 9.02 1.66
N GLY A 862 -26.08 10.31 1.51
CA GLY A 862 -27.00 11.40 1.78
C GLY A 862 -26.91 12.02 3.19
N PHE A 863 -26.01 11.54 4.05
CA PHE A 863 -25.73 12.18 5.34
C PHE A 863 -24.89 13.45 5.14
N ASP A 864 -25.42 14.62 5.54
CA ASP A 864 -24.75 15.91 5.34
C ASP A 864 -23.82 16.31 6.50
N LEU A 865 -22.51 16.21 6.25
CA LEU A 865 -21.48 16.74 7.16
C LEU A 865 -21.44 18.28 7.19
N GLY A 866 -22.03 18.98 6.21
CA GLY A 866 -22.07 20.45 6.18
C GLY A 866 -23.06 21.08 7.15
N GLY A 867 -23.93 20.28 7.78
CA GLY A 867 -24.94 20.76 8.71
C GLY A 867 -25.32 19.73 9.77
N LEU A 868 -24.38 19.29 10.61
CA LEU A 868 -24.70 18.39 11.73
C LEU A 868 -25.72 19.03 12.66
N GLY A 869 -26.86 18.37 12.85
CA GLY A 869 -28.00 18.85 13.63
C GLY A 869 -27.94 18.43 15.10
N ARG A 870 -27.64 17.15 15.39
CA ARG A 870 -27.70 16.61 16.76
C ARG A 870 -26.74 15.44 16.97
N PHE A 871 -26.18 15.33 18.17
CA PHE A 871 -25.47 14.16 18.67
C PHE A 871 -26.24 13.55 19.83
N GLU A 872 -26.35 12.22 19.88
CA GLU A 872 -27.00 11.51 20.98
C GLU A 872 -26.21 10.29 21.46
N LEU A 873 -26.27 10.04 22.77
CA LEU A 873 -25.87 8.80 23.42
C LEU A 873 -27.10 8.18 24.07
N GLU A 874 -27.53 7.03 23.55
CA GLU A 874 -28.55 6.18 24.17
C GLU A 874 -27.88 5.03 24.94
N MET A 875 -28.18 4.87 26.23
CA MET A 875 -27.46 3.91 27.08
C MET A 875 -28.04 2.49 27.06
N THR A 876 -28.99 2.21 26.16
CA THR A 876 -29.67 0.91 26.03
C THR A 876 -29.12 0.06 24.87
N ALA A 877 -27.89 -0.43 25.01
CA ALA A 877 -27.33 -1.46 24.14
C ALA A 877 -27.27 -2.84 24.84
N ALA A 878 -27.49 -3.91 24.07
CA ALA A 878 -27.25 -5.31 24.44
C ALA A 878 -27.79 -5.81 25.81
N GLY A 879 -28.80 -5.16 26.39
CA GLY A 879 -29.38 -5.53 27.69
C GLY A 879 -28.73 -4.87 28.92
N HIS A 880 -27.86 -3.86 28.73
CA HIS A 880 -27.33 -3.04 29.83
C HIS A 880 -28.43 -2.10 30.36
N THR A 881 -29.23 -2.59 31.31
CA THR A 881 -30.35 -1.83 31.89
C THR A 881 -29.94 -0.83 32.95
N ARG A 882 -28.72 -0.90 33.48
CA ARG A 882 -28.20 -0.01 34.53
C ARG A 882 -26.74 0.33 34.28
N GLY A 883 -26.30 1.45 34.84
CA GLY A 883 -24.90 1.86 34.78
C GLY A 883 -24.67 3.30 35.23
N SER A 884 -23.43 3.74 35.14
CA SER A 884 -23.05 5.15 35.33
C SER A 884 -21.74 5.54 34.65
N VAL A 885 -21.68 6.76 34.11
CA VAL A 885 -20.51 7.31 33.41
C VAL A 885 -20.29 8.80 33.72
N LEU A 886 -19.08 9.27 33.43
CA LEU A 886 -18.82 10.67 33.10
C LEU A 886 -18.65 10.81 31.60
N VAL A 887 -19.11 11.93 31.04
CA VAL A 887 -18.89 12.34 29.64
C VAL A 887 -18.45 13.82 29.64
N THR A 888 -17.45 14.18 28.84
CA THR A 888 -16.99 15.57 28.64
C THR A 888 -16.28 15.73 27.29
N ASP A 889 -15.80 16.93 26.99
CA ASP A 889 -15.01 17.29 25.80
C ASP A 889 -15.60 16.81 24.48
N LEU A 890 -16.89 17.10 24.25
CA LEU A 890 -17.49 16.93 22.95
C LEU A 890 -16.86 17.95 22.00
N GLU A 891 -16.28 17.50 20.90
CA GLU A 891 -15.59 18.35 19.93
C GLU A 891 -15.58 17.75 18.50
N LEU A 892 -15.47 18.63 17.50
CA LEU A 892 -14.98 18.23 16.19
C LEU A 892 -13.45 18.31 16.19
N ALA A 893 -12.77 17.23 15.84
CA ALA A 893 -11.31 17.16 15.80
C ALA A 893 -10.77 17.13 14.37
N GLY A 894 -9.64 17.81 14.16
CA GLY A 894 -8.79 17.64 12.98
C GLY A 894 -7.97 16.35 13.03
N ASN A 895 -7.16 16.14 11.98
CA ASN A 895 -6.19 15.03 11.87
C ASN A 895 -5.10 15.11 12.95
#